data_AF-A0A962U1T9-F1
#
_entry.id   AF-A0A962U1T9-F1
#
_cell.length_a   1.000
_cell.length_b   1.000
_cell.length_c   1.000
_cell.angle_alpha   90.00
_cell.angle_beta   90.00
_cell.angle_gamma   90.00
#
_symmetry.space_group_name_H-M   'P 1'
#
loop_
_entity.id
_entity.type
_entity.pdbx_description
1 polymer ?
#
loop_
_entity_poly.entity_id
_entity_poly.type
_entity_poly.pdbx_seq_one_letter_code
_entity_poly.pdbx_strand_id
1 'polypeptide(L)'
;MSRPRFWHRVRFKLLLVSLTLLGIPWAGYRFIEETEHFLRDAQDQALQTTASSVANAMHGYEQAFHGVARPGSVLTFRNLFLHALDEPPQLDGYRDEWARYAENFSVLQSVDDSLEARIFIGHHDRYLYLLLGVRDPQVDYGAQGDAVDLAFTDASGELQRYRIQPQAPGWVSAQRVDDADATPDATDNSGLIRGEWQNDTLGYTVELRLPREKIGNRLSLRLFDSASRQVLASGHMFPAQALGLIVERSAQLEQVLQSVTPPATRVWVTDHQGLVLARTGRLDASAPFSADQRRLPWFVEELILAVLPHDADTVGDLGDDQTQLFQRPVVDALSGRPASLRRQPRHGKAVVVSAAVPIRSSAGVEGAVLVEQTTNAILSIQNLALQRLFGVTLLFFAVTSLGLLAFASLLASRITRLRDRVEAAVSHDGRIVGRLDDDNSRDEIGDLGRSFASVLDRLHDYNHYLEAMASRLAHELRTPLAVVRSSLDNAEQTRDDDRARYIARARDGAQRLEQILMRLREATGLEQAMRHAEPVAFDLAGLLRLQTDGLRTTHPDVALTLRGAEQAIAFTGVPDMIGQALDKLISNAVDFHIPGTPVHIDCEVHANEVELTVSNQGPAMPEGVDVFQSMFSGRAGRQETPHLGLGLYLVRLICEFHRGDVEAIALDSPQGVAVRMRLPRSV
;
A
#
# COMPACT_ATOMS: atom_id res chain seq x y z
N MET A 1 13.53 36.19 -11.47
CA MET A 1 13.59 34.71 -11.32
C MET A 1 12.56 34.28 -10.28
N SER A 2 11.42 33.72 -10.72
CA SER A 2 10.38 33.22 -9.82
C SER A 2 10.78 31.85 -9.28
N ARG A 3 10.81 31.68 -7.95
CA ARG A 3 10.97 30.36 -7.33
C ARG A 3 9.80 29.47 -7.76
N PRO A 4 10.01 28.19 -8.09
CA PRO A 4 8.92 27.31 -8.51
C PRO A 4 7.89 27.18 -7.38
N ARG A 5 6.69 27.74 -7.59
CA ARG A 5 5.52 27.73 -6.67
C ARG A 5 4.95 26.32 -6.42
N PHE A 6 5.66 25.27 -6.83
CA PHE A 6 5.21 23.87 -6.81
C PHE A 6 4.89 23.37 -5.39
N TRP A 7 5.72 23.73 -4.41
CA TRP A 7 5.58 23.29 -3.01
C TRP A 7 4.34 23.87 -2.28
N HIS A 8 3.77 24.97 -2.79
CA HIS A 8 2.63 25.61 -2.15
C HIS A 8 1.29 25.02 -2.61
N ARG A 9 1.28 24.26 -3.71
CA ARG A 9 0.06 23.67 -4.29
C ARG A 9 -0.60 22.69 -3.32
N VAL A 10 -1.89 22.90 -3.08
CA VAL A 10 -2.74 22.01 -2.28
C VAL A 10 -2.63 20.55 -2.76
N ARG A 11 -2.61 20.32 -4.08
CA ARG A 11 -2.48 18.99 -4.68
C ARG A 11 -1.15 18.30 -4.34
N PHE A 12 -0.05 19.05 -4.29
CA PHE A 12 1.26 18.50 -3.96
C PHE A 12 1.34 18.07 -2.49
N LYS A 13 0.77 18.88 -1.58
CA LYS A 13 0.68 18.55 -0.16
C LYS A 13 -0.16 17.30 0.09
N LEU A 14 -1.31 17.17 -0.59
CA LEU A 14 -2.16 15.98 -0.51
C LEU A 14 -1.49 14.73 -1.10
N LEU A 15 -0.76 14.87 -2.21
CA LEU A 15 0.00 13.76 -2.80
C LEU A 15 1.09 13.28 -1.85
N LEU A 16 1.85 14.20 -1.23
CA LEU A 16 2.89 13.86 -0.26
C LEU A 16 2.32 13.07 0.92
N VAL A 17 1.20 13.55 1.51
CA VAL A 17 0.55 12.86 2.62
C VAL A 17 0.02 11.47 2.21
N SER A 18 -0.60 11.37 1.03
CA SER A 18 -1.08 10.09 0.49
C SER A 18 0.06 9.09 0.27
N LEU A 19 1.18 9.53 -0.29
CA LEU A 19 2.36 8.69 -0.53
C LEU A 19 2.98 8.18 0.79
N THR A 20 3.06 9.05 1.81
CA THR A 20 3.52 8.64 3.15
C THR A 20 2.55 7.67 3.83
N LEU A 21 1.24 7.83 3.61
CA LEU A 21 0.23 6.94 4.19
C LEU A 21 0.29 5.54 3.56
N LEU A 22 0.59 5.45 2.26
CA LEU A 22 0.72 4.18 1.53
C LEU A 22 2.02 3.43 1.89
N GLY A 23 3.09 4.16 2.23
CA GLY A 23 4.37 3.56 2.59
C GLY A 23 4.34 2.75 3.89
N ILE A 24 3.40 3.03 4.79
CA ILE A 24 3.36 2.43 6.12
C ILE A 24 2.81 1.00 6.12
N PRO A 25 1.65 0.69 5.50
CA PRO A 25 1.22 -0.70 5.33
C PRO A 25 2.28 -1.54 4.62
N TRP A 26 2.94 -0.97 3.61
CA TRP A 26 4.00 -1.66 2.87
C TRP A 26 5.23 -1.94 3.74
N ALA A 27 5.70 -0.95 4.50
CA ALA A 27 6.81 -1.12 5.44
C ALA A 27 6.45 -2.08 6.58
N GLY A 28 5.21 -2.03 7.08
CA GLY A 28 4.69 -2.97 8.08
C GLY A 28 4.66 -4.40 7.56
N TYR A 29 4.19 -4.61 6.33
CA TYR A 29 4.22 -5.92 5.68
C TYR A 29 5.66 -6.44 5.51
N ARG A 30 6.57 -5.61 4.98
CA ARG A 30 7.99 -5.97 4.83
C ARG A 30 8.66 -6.31 6.16
N PHE A 31 8.37 -5.54 7.20
CA PHE A 31 8.92 -5.81 8.53
C PHE A 31 8.42 -7.13 9.10
N ILE A 32 7.12 -7.45 8.92
CA ILE A 32 6.55 -8.73 9.36
C ILE A 32 7.21 -9.90 8.61
N GLU A 33 7.37 -9.77 7.30
CA GLU A 33 8.04 -10.77 6.45
C GLU A 33 9.50 -11.01 6.90
N GLU A 34 10.29 -9.94 7.08
CA GLU A 34 11.68 -10.06 7.55
C GLU A 34 11.78 -10.62 8.96
N THR A 35 10.93 -10.16 9.88
CA THR A 35 10.90 -10.63 11.27
C THR A 35 10.54 -12.11 11.33
N GLU A 36 9.59 -12.54 10.50
CA GLU A 36 9.22 -13.94 10.40
C GLU A 36 10.38 -14.80 9.93
N HIS A 37 11.03 -14.43 8.82
CA HIS A 37 12.20 -15.16 8.31
C HIS A 37 13.31 -15.25 9.37
N PHE A 38 13.63 -14.13 10.01
CA PHE A 38 14.64 -14.09 11.06
C PHE A 38 14.27 -15.00 12.25
N LEU A 39 13.02 -14.99 12.69
CA LEU A 39 12.57 -15.83 13.79
C LEU A 39 12.56 -17.31 13.41
N ARG A 40 12.22 -17.64 12.17
CA ARG A 40 12.28 -19.02 11.65
C ARG A 40 13.72 -19.54 11.70
N ASP A 41 14.66 -18.79 11.15
CA ASP A 41 16.07 -19.17 11.12
C ASP A 41 16.65 -19.26 12.54
N ALA A 42 16.33 -18.29 13.40
CA ALA A 42 16.75 -18.30 14.80
C ALA A 42 16.20 -19.51 15.56
N GLN A 43 14.93 -19.90 15.32
CA GLN A 43 14.32 -21.07 15.94
C GLN A 43 14.96 -22.37 15.45
N ASP A 44 15.16 -22.53 14.15
CA ASP A 44 15.82 -23.71 13.57
C ASP A 44 17.24 -23.86 14.13
N GLN A 45 17.98 -22.75 14.23
CA GLN A 45 19.33 -22.74 14.80
C GLN A 45 19.33 -23.03 16.32
N ALA A 46 18.37 -22.49 17.07
CA ALA A 46 18.23 -22.75 18.50
C ALA A 46 17.89 -24.22 18.79
N LEU A 47 17.00 -24.82 18.00
CA LEU A 47 16.66 -26.24 18.11
C LEU A 47 17.83 -27.14 17.73
N GLN A 48 18.57 -26.84 16.65
CA GLN A 48 19.79 -27.57 16.30
C GLN A 48 20.88 -27.44 17.38
N THR A 49 21.00 -26.27 18.01
CA THR A 49 21.94 -26.06 19.13
C THR A 49 21.53 -26.87 20.36
N THR A 50 20.22 -26.94 20.64
CA THR A 50 19.67 -27.79 21.71
C THR A 50 19.93 -29.26 21.41
N ALA A 51 19.64 -29.73 20.19
CA ALA A 51 19.89 -31.09 19.74
C ALA A 51 21.38 -31.45 19.81
N SER A 52 22.27 -30.52 19.44
CA SER A 52 23.72 -30.70 19.55
C SER A 52 24.20 -30.75 21.00
N SER A 53 23.60 -29.93 21.88
CA SER A 53 23.91 -29.96 23.32
C SER A 53 23.51 -31.29 23.95
N VAL A 54 22.32 -31.80 23.60
CA VAL A 54 21.87 -33.13 24.02
C VAL A 54 22.77 -34.23 23.43
N ALA A 55 23.09 -34.17 22.14
CA ALA A 55 23.97 -35.14 21.48
C ALA A 55 25.37 -35.18 22.14
N ASN A 56 25.91 -34.02 22.52
CA ASN A 56 27.18 -33.94 23.26
C ASN A 56 27.06 -34.54 24.67
N ALA A 57 25.93 -34.36 25.36
CA ALA A 57 25.68 -35.00 26.65
C ALA A 57 25.62 -36.54 26.55
N MET A 58 25.22 -37.07 25.38
CA MET A 58 25.19 -38.52 25.13
C MET A 58 26.58 -39.14 24.94
N HIS A 59 27.62 -38.35 24.68
CA HIS A 59 28.99 -38.84 24.46
C HIS A 59 29.58 -39.60 25.67
N GLY A 60 29.06 -39.36 26.88
CA GLY A 60 29.45 -40.11 28.09
C GLY A 60 28.78 -41.49 28.24
N TYR A 61 27.85 -41.85 27.35
CA TYR A 61 26.99 -43.02 27.46
C TYR A 61 27.15 -43.98 26.27
N GLU A 62 28.32 -44.02 25.63
CA GLU A 62 28.61 -44.87 24.45
C GLU A 62 28.25 -46.36 24.68
N GLN A 63 28.37 -46.84 25.92
CA GLN A 63 27.97 -48.21 26.30
C GLN A 63 26.50 -48.53 26.03
N ALA A 64 25.60 -47.54 26.08
CA ALA A 64 24.20 -47.71 25.74
C ALA A 64 23.97 -47.86 24.22
N PHE A 65 24.91 -47.41 23.39
CA PHE A 65 24.86 -47.49 21.93
C PHE A 65 25.64 -48.70 21.37
N HIS A 66 26.65 -49.19 22.10
CA HIS A 66 27.58 -50.25 21.67
C HIS A 66 27.01 -51.67 21.54
N GLY A 67 25.73 -51.88 21.82
CA GLY A 67 25.06 -53.14 21.44
C GLY A 67 24.84 -53.23 19.92
N VAL A 68 24.50 -52.12 19.28
CA VAL A 68 23.82 -52.15 17.98
C VAL A 68 24.84 -52.41 16.85
N ALA A 69 24.68 -53.50 16.11
CA ALA A 69 25.63 -53.97 15.09
C ALA A 69 25.87 -52.95 13.97
N ARG A 70 27.12 -52.51 13.78
CA ARG A 70 27.50 -51.39 12.91
C ARG A 70 27.29 -51.65 11.39
N PRO A 71 27.11 -50.60 10.57
CA PRO A 71 27.10 -50.72 9.12
C PRO A 71 28.52 -51.05 8.62
N GLY A 72 28.67 -52.19 7.95
CA GLY A 72 29.95 -52.67 7.42
C GLY A 72 30.21 -54.15 7.66
N SER A 73 29.55 -54.76 8.66
CA SER A 73 29.35 -56.22 8.63
C SER A 73 28.28 -56.53 7.59
N VAL A 74 28.58 -57.42 6.65
CA VAL A 74 27.69 -57.90 5.57
C VAL A 74 26.50 -58.72 6.11
N LEU A 75 26.10 -58.48 7.37
CA LEU A 75 25.14 -59.30 8.09
C LEU A 75 23.99 -58.43 8.57
N THR A 76 22.87 -58.58 7.86
CA THR A 76 21.52 -58.07 8.12
C THR A 76 20.99 -58.61 9.45
N PHE A 77 21.30 -57.96 10.57
CA PHE A 77 20.67 -58.26 11.86
C PHE A 77 19.66 -57.18 12.22
N ARG A 78 18.39 -57.56 12.43
CA ARG A 78 17.41 -56.68 13.08
C ARG A 78 17.46 -56.93 14.58
N ASN A 79 17.79 -55.89 15.34
CA ASN A 79 17.56 -55.90 16.78
C ASN A 79 16.05 -55.94 17.05
N LEU A 80 15.67 -56.60 18.13
CA LEU A 80 14.28 -56.77 18.52
C LEU A 80 14.00 -55.85 19.71
N PHE A 81 13.04 -54.94 19.55
CA PHE A 81 12.68 -54.02 20.61
C PHE A 81 11.78 -54.70 21.64
N LEU A 82 12.12 -54.57 22.92
CA LEU A 82 11.37 -55.13 24.03
C LEU A 82 10.42 -54.09 24.60
N HIS A 83 9.13 -54.36 24.50
CA HIS A 83 8.07 -53.46 24.94
C HIS A 83 7.60 -53.79 26.36
N ALA A 84 7.48 -52.79 27.23
CA ALA A 84 6.77 -52.97 28.49
C ALA A 84 5.27 -53.11 28.21
N LEU A 85 4.66 -54.20 28.67
CA LEU A 85 3.23 -54.43 28.57
C LEU A 85 2.57 -53.97 29.87
N ASP A 86 1.41 -53.33 29.78
CA ASP A 86 0.64 -52.91 30.98
C ASP A 86 -0.09 -54.07 31.66
N GLU A 87 -0.47 -55.07 30.86
CA GLU A 87 -1.21 -56.26 31.29
C GLU A 87 -0.61 -57.49 30.59
N PRO A 88 -0.60 -58.66 31.26
CA PRO A 88 -0.12 -59.88 30.64
C PRO A 88 -1.11 -60.34 29.55
N PRO A 89 -0.64 -60.62 28.33
CA PRO A 89 -1.50 -61.10 27.26
C PRO A 89 -2.03 -62.50 27.62
N GLN A 90 -3.27 -62.76 27.23
CA GLN A 90 -3.84 -64.09 27.29
C GLN A 90 -3.24 -64.90 26.14
N LEU A 91 -2.63 -66.05 26.45
CA LEU A 91 -2.11 -66.94 25.43
C LEU A 91 -3.27 -67.77 24.89
N ASP A 92 -3.90 -67.31 23.82
CA ASP A 92 -5.00 -67.98 23.14
C ASP A 92 -4.85 -68.02 21.60
N GLY A 93 -3.76 -67.45 21.08
CA GLY A 93 -3.42 -67.42 19.66
C GLY A 93 -4.14 -66.33 18.87
N TYR A 94 -4.97 -65.48 19.49
CA TYR A 94 -5.60 -64.34 18.86
C TYR A 94 -4.78 -63.06 19.05
N ARG A 95 -5.02 -62.04 18.21
CA ARG A 95 -4.19 -60.80 18.18
C ARG A 95 -4.86 -59.61 18.85
N ASP A 96 -5.97 -59.82 19.54
CA ASP A 96 -6.88 -58.74 19.97
C ASP A 96 -6.22 -57.86 21.05
N GLU A 97 -5.50 -58.49 22.00
CA GLU A 97 -4.72 -57.86 23.07
C GLU A 97 -3.55 -57.04 22.52
N TRP A 98 -3.09 -57.40 21.32
CA TRP A 98 -1.91 -56.82 20.67
C TRP A 98 -2.27 -55.70 19.69
N ALA A 99 -3.56 -55.51 19.39
CA ALA A 99 -4.03 -54.52 18.42
C ALA A 99 -3.54 -53.09 18.76
N ARG A 100 -3.40 -52.76 20.05
CA ARG A 100 -2.85 -51.46 20.51
C ARG A 100 -1.38 -51.23 20.14
N TYR A 101 -0.64 -52.29 19.82
CA TYR A 101 0.77 -52.25 19.45
C TYR A 101 1.01 -52.50 17.94
N ALA A 102 -0.04 -52.44 17.12
CA ALA A 102 0.00 -52.73 15.68
C ALA A 102 1.07 -51.93 14.90
N GLU A 103 1.41 -50.71 15.35
CA GLU A 103 2.42 -49.87 14.69
C GLU A 103 3.88 -50.24 15.05
N ASN A 104 4.10 -51.16 16.01
CA ASN A 104 5.41 -51.48 16.55
C ASN A 104 5.94 -52.86 16.13
N PHE A 105 5.28 -53.54 15.20
CA PHE A 105 5.71 -54.86 14.74
C PHE A 105 6.98 -54.78 13.88
N SER A 106 7.93 -55.66 14.17
CA SER A 106 9.09 -55.90 13.30
C SER A 106 8.67 -56.82 12.16
N VAL A 107 8.72 -56.31 10.92
CA VAL A 107 8.35 -57.07 9.73
C VAL A 107 9.60 -57.69 9.08
N LEU A 108 9.54 -59.00 8.86
CA LEU A 108 10.45 -59.78 8.03
C LEU A 108 9.70 -60.22 6.78
N GLN A 109 10.34 -60.13 5.63
CA GLN A 109 9.72 -60.43 4.35
C GLN A 109 10.73 -61.12 3.44
N SER A 110 10.28 -62.14 2.70
CA SER A 110 11.11 -62.83 1.71
C SER A 110 11.38 -61.93 0.50
N VAL A 111 12.41 -62.25 -0.29
CA VAL A 111 12.81 -61.44 -1.47
C VAL A 111 11.74 -61.41 -2.55
N ASP A 112 10.89 -62.43 -2.60
CA ASP A 112 9.79 -62.63 -3.53
C ASP A 112 8.41 -62.27 -2.95
N ASP A 113 8.37 -61.68 -1.74
CA ASP A 113 7.15 -61.27 -1.03
C ASP A 113 6.12 -62.39 -0.76
N SER A 114 6.52 -63.66 -0.94
CA SER A 114 5.64 -64.82 -0.73
C SER A 114 5.42 -65.15 0.75
N LEU A 115 6.41 -64.82 1.60
CA LEU A 115 6.37 -65.09 3.02
C LEU A 115 6.65 -63.80 3.80
N GLU A 116 5.72 -63.42 4.67
CA GLU A 116 5.84 -62.24 5.55
C GLU A 116 5.63 -62.68 6.99
N ALA A 117 6.50 -62.23 7.89
CA ALA A 117 6.38 -62.47 9.31
C ALA A 117 6.46 -61.18 10.10
N ARG A 118 5.52 -61.00 11.03
CA ARG A 118 5.44 -59.86 11.94
C ARG A 118 5.77 -60.34 13.34
N ILE A 119 6.79 -59.75 13.94
CA ILE A 119 7.30 -60.12 15.25
C ILE A 119 7.06 -58.96 16.21
N PHE A 120 6.53 -59.27 17.39
CA PHE A 120 6.43 -58.34 18.49
C PHE A 120 6.93 -59.02 19.77
N ILE A 121 7.69 -58.28 20.58
CA ILE A 121 8.20 -58.79 21.84
C ILE A 121 7.83 -57.84 22.97
N GLY A 122 7.08 -58.35 23.94
CA GLY A 122 6.74 -57.62 25.15
C GLY A 122 7.31 -58.27 26.41
N HIS A 123 7.35 -57.54 27.51
CA HIS A 123 7.58 -58.11 28.84
C HIS A 123 6.54 -57.60 29.82
N HIS A 124 6.14 -58.48 30.73
CA HIS A 124 5.31 -58.16 31.89
C HIS A 124 5.82 -59.00 33.06
N ASP A 125 6.06 -58.36 34.20
CA ASP A 125 6.67 -58.97 35.40
C ASP A 125 7.93 -59.79 35.09
N ARG A 126 7.83 -61.12 35.21
CA ARG A 126 8.93 -62.09 35.09
C ARG A 126 8.94 -62.83 33.74
N TYR A 127 8.04 -62.47 32.83
CA TYR A 127 7.88 -63.15 31.55
C TYR A 127 8.11 -62.20 30.39
N LEU A 128 8.74 -62.74 29.35
CA LEU A 128 8.82 -62.17 28.02
C LEU A 128 7.78 -62.89 27.16
N TYR A 129 7.01 -62.12 26.43
CA TYR A 129 5.98 -62.60 25.52
C TYR A 129 6.42 -62.31 24.09
N LEU A 130 6.33 -63.30 23.22
CA LEU A 130 6.65 -63.16 21.81
C LEU A 130 5.39 -63.47 21.00
N LEU A 131 4.92 -62.49 20.24
CA LEU A 131 3.87 -62.66 19.25
C LEU A 131 4.52 -62.74 17.88
N LEU A 132 4.14 -63.76 17.13
CA LEU A 132 4.55 -63.99 15.76
C LEU A 132 3.30 -64.15 14.91
N GLY A 133 3.12 -63.29 13.91
CA GLY A 133 2.12 -63.49 12.86
C GLY A 133 2.80 -63.79 11.54
N VAL A 134 2.57 -64.98 10.99
CA VAL A 134 3.15 -65.39 9.70
C VAL A 134 2.03 -65.49 8.67
N ARG A 135 2.25 -64.83 7.53
CA ARG A 135 1.37 -64.93 6.38
C ARG A 135 1.87 -66.07 5.51
N ASP A 136 1.16 -67.18 5.57
CA ASP A 136 1.47 -68.43 4.90
C ASP A 136 0.18 -69.08 4.39
N PRO A 137 -0.07 -69.15 3.08
CA PRO A 137 -1.30 -69.73 2.56
C PRO A 137 -1.43 -71.25 2.81
N GLN A 138 -0.36 -71.97 3.17
CA GLN A 138 -0.37 -73.41 3.37
C GLN A 138 0.42 -73.82 4.63
N VAL A 139 -0.27 -73.90 5.76
CA VAL A 139 0.32 -74.32 7.04
C VAL A 139 0.38 -75.84 7.15
N ASP A 140 1.58 -76.40 7.26
CA ASP A 140 1.83 -77.84 7.35
C ASP A 140 2.27 -78.25 8.78
N TYR A 141 1.66 -79.30 9.34
CA TYR A 141 1.92 -79.78 10.70
C TYR A 141 2.79 -81.03 10.76
N GLY A 142 3.37 -81.29 11.93
CA GLY A 142 4.10 -82.52 12.22
C GLY A 142 5.62 -82.37 12.09
N ALA A 143 6.36 -83.48 12.18
CA ALA A 143 7.82 -83.46 12.29
C ALA A 143 8.57 -82.89 11.06
N GLN A 144 7.90 -82.81 9.91
CA GLN A 144 8.44 -82.18 8.69
C GLN A 144 7.63 -80.95 8.26
N GLY A 145 6.67 -80.52 9.08
CA GLY A 145 5.89 -79.31 8.84
C GLY A 145 6.62 -78.05 9.27
N ASP A 146 5.88 -76.96 9.34
CA ASP A 146 6.40 -75.63 9.64
C ASP A 146 6.94 -75.57 11.07
N ALA A 147 8.01 -74.81 11.25
CA ALA A 147 8.70 -74.72 12.53
C ALA A 147 9.19 -73.31 12.82
N VAL A 148 9.18 -72.98 14.10
CA VAL A 148 9.76 -71.74 14.63
C VAL A 148 10.93 -72.11 15.52
N ASP A 149 12.12 -71.71 15.10
CA ASP A 149 13.35 -71.85 15.87
C ASP A 149 13.63 -70.56 16.64
N LEU A 150 13.94 -70.70 17.92
CA LEU A 150 14.37 -69.64 18.82
C LEU A 150 15.78 -69.91 19.27
N ALA A 151 16.64 -68.91 19.18
CA ALA A 151 17.97 -68.97 19.77
C ALA A 151 18.18 -67.74 20.63
N PHE A 152 18.65 -67.93 21.86
CA PHE A 152 18.96 -66.84 22.77
C PHE A 152 20.19 -67.16 23.61
N THR A 153 20.77 -66.11 24.18
CA THR A 153 21.79 -66.29 25.24
C THR A 153 21.09 -66.43 26.58
N ASP A 154 21.59 -67.25 27.50
CA ASP A 154 21.15 -67.21 28.90
C ASP A 154 21.89 -66.13 29.71
N ALA A 155 21.63 -66.07 31.02
CA ALA A 155 22.27 -65.11 31.92
C ALA A 155 23.80 -65.26 32.03
N SER A 156 24.35 -66.43 31.66
CA SER A 156 25.80 -66.68 31.61
C SER A 156 26.41 -66.38 30.23
N GLY A 157 25.58 -66.05 29.23
CA GLY A 157 25.98 -65.80 27.85
C GLY A 157 26.09 -67.06 27.00
N GLU A 158 25.67 -68.23 27.52
CA GLU A 158 25.68 -69.49 26.78
C GLU A 158 24.51 -69.53 25.79
N LEU A 159 24.76 -70.12 24.61
CA LEU A 159 23.76 -70.25 23.55
C LEU A 159 22.73 -71.33 23.89
N GLN A 160 21.48 -70.94 23.99
CA GLN A 160 20.34 -71.84 24.13
C GLN A 160 19.52 -71.82 22.84
N ARG A 161 19.11 -72.99 22.36
CA ARG A 161 18.32 -73.15 21.13
C ARG A 161 17.11 -74.03 21.37
N TYR A 162 15.98 -73.59 20.82
CA TYR A 162 14.70 -74.25 20.96
C TYR A 162 13.98 -74.29 19.62
N ARG A 163 13.29 -75.38 19.34
CA ARG A 163 12.39 -75.54 18.18
C ARG A 163 10.96 -75.71 18.66
N ILE A 164 10.05 -75.02 18.01
CA ILE A 164 8.60 -75.15 18.20
C ILE A 164 8.04 -75.71 16.91
N GLN A 165 7.45 -76.90 17.01
CA GLN A 165 6.87 -77.59 15.87
C GLN A 165 5.49 -78.15 16.25
N PRO A 166 4.40 -77.54 15.76
CA PRO A 166 3.04 -77.96 16.08
C PRO A 166 2.68 -79.29 15.41
N GLN A 167 1.94 -80.15 16.13
CA GLN A 167 1.32 -81.36 15.56
C GLN A 167 -0.11 -81.09 15.05
N ALA A 168 -0.73 -80.04 15.57
CA ALA A 168 -2.07 -79.54 15.27
C ALA A 168 -2.18 -78.10 15.82
N PRO A 169 -3.20 -77.31 15.46
CA PRO A 169 -3.48 -76.04 16.13
C PRO A 169 -3.73 -76.23 17.64
N GLY A 170 -3.33 -75.25 18.43
CA GLY A 170 -3.51 -75.19 19.89
C GLY A 170 -2.20 -75.05 20.65
N TRP A 171 -2.17 -75.58 21.88
CA TRP A 171 -1.02 -75.45 22.79
C TRP A 171 0.25 -76.11 22.25
N VAL A 172 1.33 -75.34 22.24
CA VAL A 172 2.68 -75.76 21.83
C VAL A 172 3.70 -75.52 22.94
N SER A 173 4.75 -76.33 22.95
CA SER A 173 5.90 -76.20 23.84
C SER A 173 7.19 -76.29 23.03
N ALA A 174 8.16 -75.45 23.34
CA ALA A 174 9.45 -75.51 22.67
C ALA A 174 10.30 -76.66 23.20
N GLN A 175 10.99 -77.35 22.29
CA GLN A 175 11.91 -78.45 22.57
C GLN A 175 13.34 -77.95 22.38
N ARG A 176 14.25 -78.29 23.31
CA ARG A 176 15.66 -77.86 23.20
C ARG A 176 16.35 -78.61 22.05
N VAL A 177 17.21 -77.91 21.31
CA VAL A 177 17.94 -78.49 20.18
C VAL A 177 19.45 -78.25 20.33
N ASP A 178 20.20 -79.35 20.43
CA ASP A 178 21.65 -79.30 20.64
C ASP A 178 22.45 -79.02 19.35
N ASP A 179 21.84 -79.17 18.15
CA ASP A 179 22.47 -78.86 16.86
C ASP A 179 21.47 -78.30 15.81
N ALA A 180 21.92 -77.49 14.85
CA ALA A 180 21.01 -76.75 13.94
C ALA A 180 20.14 -77.67 13.04
N ASP A 181 20.62 -78.88 12.77
CA ASP A 181 19.94 -79.92 11.98
C ASP A 181 19.53 -81.14 12.82
N ALA A 182 19.69 -81.08 14.15
CA ALA A 182 19.35 -82.20 15.03
C ALA A 182 17.82 -82.30 15.20
N THR A 183 17.30 -83.52 15.17
CA THR A 183 15.93 -83.81 15.60
C THR A 183 15.81 -83.49 17.08
N PRO A 184 14.73 -82.81 17.52
CA PRO A 184 14.55 -82.46 18.93
C PRO A 184 14.64 -83.70 19.82
N ASP A 185 15.30 -83.57 20.98
CA ASP A 185 15.34 -84.67 21.95
C ASP A 185 13.94 -84.83 22.58
N ALA A 186 13.25 -85.93 22.23
CA ALA A 186 11.90 -86.24 22.68
C ALA A 186 11.77 -86.41 24.21
N THR A 187 12.89 -86.46 24.94
CA THR A 187 12.91 -86.60 26.40
C THR A 187 13.06 -85.27 27.16
N ASP A 188 13.49 -84.18 26.51
CA ASP A 188 13.62 -82.86 27.14
C ASP A 188 12.36 -82.01 26.92
N ASN A 189 11.31 -82.35 27.66
CA ASN A 189 10.09 -81.55 27.72
C ASN A 189 10.20 -80.47 28.80
N SER A 190 11.30 -79.70 28.77
CA SER A 190 11.63 -78.68 29.78
C SER A 190 10.52 -77.65 30.00
N GLY A 191 9.54 -77.54 29.09
CA GLY A 191 8.31 -76.77 29.28
C GLY A 191 8.56 -75.31 29.61
N LEU A 192 9.78 -74.83 29.34
CA LEU A 192 10.29 -73.51 29.69
C LEU A 192 9.59 -72.45 28.86
N ILE A 193 9.40 -72.75 27.57
CA ILE A 193 8.73 -71.91 26.60
C ILE A 193 7.43 -72.62 26.21
N ARG A 194 6.32 -71.95 26.46
CA ARG A 194 4.97 -72.46 26.14
C ARG A 194 4.18 -71.39 25.44
N GLY A 195 3.22 -71.82 24.65
CA GLY A 195 2.43 -70.92 23.85
C GLY A 195 1.27 -71.57 23.17
N GLU A 196 0.59 -70.79 22.34
CA GLU A 196 -0.52 -71.24 21.52
C GLU A 196 -0.24 -70.93 20.05
N TRP A 197 -0.52 -71.92 19.20
CA TRP A 197 -0.40 -71.82 17.76
C TRP A 197 -1.78 -71.87 17.14
N GLN A 198 -2.20 -70.79 16.49
CA GLN A 198 -3.53 -70.69 15.92
C GLN A 198 -3.46 -70.29 14.45
N ASN A 199 -4.19 -71.00 13.60
CA ASN A 199 -4.28 -70.64 12.19
C ASN A 199 -5.32 -69.55 11.96
N ASP A 200 -5.02 -68.66 11.04
CA ASP A 200 -5.96 -67.67 10.52
C ASP A 200 -6.16 -67.89 9.00
N THR A 201 -6.97 -67.04 8.35
CA THR A 201 -7.26 -67.16 6.91
C THR A 201 -6.09 -66.77 6.02
N LEU A 202 -5.04 -66.16 6.58
CA LEU A 202 -3.88 -65.63 5.88
C LEU A 202 -2.58 -66.41 6.22
N GLY A 203 -2.61 -67.26 7.25
CA GLY A 203 -1.52 -68.11 7.74
C GLY A 203 -1.71 -68.52 9.18
N TYR A 204 -0.76 -68.16 10.06
CA TYR A 204 -0.81 -68.56 11.45
C TYR A 204 -0.26 -67.49 12.40
N THR A 205 -0.68 -67.61 13.66
CA THR A 205 -0.23 -66.80 14.78
C THR A 205 0.34 -67.71 15.84
N VAL A 206 1.49 -67.34 16.40
CA VAL A 206 2.13 -68.02 17.51
C VAL A 206 2.36 -67.03 18.63
N GLU A 207 1.82 -67.35 19.79
CA GLU A 207 2.03 -66.59 21.01
C GLU A 207 2.86 -67.42 21.96
N LEU A 208 3.99 -66.89 22.42
CA LEU A 208 4.91 -67.61 23.30
C LEU A 208 5.15 -66.82 24.57
N ARG A 209 5.30 -67.55 25.66
CA ARG A 209 5.73 -67.02 26.96
C ARG A 209 7.02 -67.68 27.38
N LEU A 210 8.00 -66.85 27.71
CA LEU A 210 9.35 -67.24 28.10
C LEU A 210 9.71 -66.59 29.45
N PRO A 211 10.36 -67.29 30.39
CA PRO A 211 10.85 -66.68 31.63
C PRO A 211 11.98 -65.68 31.35
N ARG A 212 11.77 -64.40 31.67
CA ARG A 212 12.72 -63.31 31.37
C ARG A 212 14.09 -63.52 32.04
N GLU A 213 14.12 -64.10 33.24
CA GLU A 213 15.34 -64.42 34.00
C GLU A 213 16.25 -65.45 33.32
N LYS A 214 15.71 -66.26 32.40
CA LYS A 214 16.44 -67.31 31.68
C LYS A 214 16.97 -66.82 30.33
N ILE A 215 16.59 -65.62 29.91
CA ILE A 215 17.00 -64.99 28.67
C ILE A 215 17.96 -63.85 29.01
N GLY A 216 19.13 -63.86 28.40
CA GLY A 216 20.11 -62.80 28.43
C GLY A 216 19.67 -61.59 27.61
N ASN A 217 20.59 -60.99 26.87
CA ASN A 217 20.33 -59.77 26.09
C ASN A 217 20.26 -60.03 24.58
N ARG A 218 20.40 -61.28 24.13
CA ARG A 218 20.37 -61.64 22.71
C ARG A 218 19.34 -62.71 22.41
N LEU A 219 18.57 -62.50 21.34
CA LEU A 219 17.52 -63.37 20.85
C LEU A 219 17.42 -63.23 19.32
N SER A 220 17.38 -64.35 18.63
CA SER A 220 17.01 -64.45 17.22
C SER A 220 15.90 -65.46 17.04
N LEU A 221 15.05 -65.21 16.05
CA LEU A 221 13.99 -66.09 15.63
C LEU A 221 14.25 -66.50 14.18
N ARG A 222 13.95 -67.76 13.87
CA ARG A 222 13.96 -68.30 12.52
C ARG A 222 12.66 -69.05 12.26
N LEU A 223 12.08 -68.81 11.10
CA LEU A 223 10.87 -69.42 10.60
C LEU A 223 11.27 -70.35 9.46
N PHE A 224 10.74 -71.56 9.49
CA PHE A 224 10.88 -72.54 8.44
C PHE A 224 9.49 -72.86 7.92
N ASP A 225 9.23 -72.49 6.66
CA ASP A 225 8.04 -72.91 5.93
C ASP A 225 8.42 -74.16 5.12
N SER A 226 7.74 -75.26 5.40
CA SER A 226 8.00 -76.57 4.80
C SER A 226 7.49 -76.67 3.36
N ALA A 227 6.41 -75.97 3.01
CA ALA A 227 5.80 -75.98 1.68
C ALA A 227 6.66 -75.22 0.67
N SER A 228 7.10 -74.01 1.01
CA SER A 228 7.97 -73.21 0.13
C SER A 228 9.47 -73.52 0.30
N ARG A 229 9.86 -74.19 1.38
CA ARG A 229 11.25 -74.38 1.83
C ARG A 229 11.99 -73.05 2.06
N GLN A 230 11.26 -71.97 2.28
CA GLN A 230 11.84 -70.68 2.61
C GLN A 230 12.17 -70.59 4.09
N VAL A 231 13.18 -69.76 4.38
CA VAL A 231 13.61 -69.48 5.75
C VAL A 231 13.65 -67.98 5.95
N LEU A 232 12.87 -67.48 6.90
CA LEU A 232 12.98 -66.10 7.37
C LEU A 232 13.66 -66.10 8.72
N ALA A 233 14.59 -65.18 8.95
CA ALA A 233 15.25 -65.06 10.24
C ALA A 233 15.40 -63.59 10.62
N SER A 234 15.22 -63.28 11.91
CA SER A 234 15.49 -61.95 12.46
C SER A 234 16.99 -61.66 12.57
N GLY A 235 17.81 -62.71 12.64
CA GLY A 235 19.26 -62.65 12.68
C GLY A 235 19.92 -64.04 12.58
N HIS A 236 21.23 -64.13 12.88
CA HIS A 236 21.87 -65.45 12.96
C HIS A 236 21.40 -66.21 14.18
N MET A 237 21.38 -67.54 14.07
CA MET A 237 21.04 -68.45 15.17
C MET A 237 22.29 -68.93 15.93
N PHE A 238 23.49 -68.68 15.38
CA PHE A 238 24.79 -69.03 15.95
C PHE A 238 25.91 -68.25 15.23
N PRO A 239 27.09 -68.05 15.86
CA PRO A 239 27.40 -68.27 17.28
C PRO A 239 26.67 -67.29 18.21
N ALA A 240 26.76 -67.46 19.54
CA ALA A 240 26.04 -66.63 20.53
C ALA A 240 26.18 -65.12 20.31
N GLN A 241 27.36 -64.65 19.86
CA GLN A 241 27.65 -63.24 19.65
C GLN A 241 27.00 -62.67 18.37
N ALA A 242 26.49 -63.53 17.49
CA ALA A 242 25.86 -63.15 16.23
C ALA A 242 24.31 -63.09 16.31
N LEU A 243 23.73 -63.48 17.44
CA LEU A 243 22.31 -63.32 17.71
C LEU A 243 21.92 -61.83 17.74
N GLY A 244 20.69 -61.50 17.33
CA GLY A 244 20.14 -60.15 17.45
C GLY A 244 20.06 -59.71 18.92
N LEU A 245 20.23 -58.40 19.18
CA LEU A 245 20.07 -57.89 20.54
C LEU A 245 18.62 -57.57 20.85
N ILE A 246 18.26 -57.81 22.09
CA ILE A 246 17.04 -57.31 22.71
C ILE A 246 17.36 -55.88 23.18
N VAL A 247 16.71 -54.91 22.54
CA VAL A 247 16.89 -53.48 22.85
C VAL A 247 15.70 -53.02 23.67
N GLU A 248 15.96 -52.35 24.79
CA GLU A 248 14.95 -51.77 25.67
C GLU A 248 15.21 -50.27 25.85
N ARG A 249 14.20 -49.52 26.29
CA ARG A 249 14.41 -48.11 26.65
C ARG A 249 15.37 -48.04 27.83
N SER A 250 16.43 -47.24 27.69
CA SER A 250 17.43 -47.06 28.73
C SER A 250 16.94 -46.04 29.76
N ALA A 251 16.54 -46.51 30.94
CA ALA A 251 16.17 -45.66 32.07
C ALA A 251 17.31 -44.68 32.44
N GLN A 252 18.56 -45.09 32.27
CA GLN A 252 19.72 -44.24 32.50
C GLN A 252 19.78 -43.08 31.50
N LEU A 253 19.58 -43.34 30.21
CA LEU A 253 19.54 -42.29 29.19
C LEU A 253 18.33 -41.36 29.40
N GLU A 254 17.16 -41.90 29.74
CA GLU A 254 15.96 -41.09 30.01
C GLU A 254 16.17 -40.15 31.20
N GLN A 255 16.80 -40.61 32.28
CA GLN A 255 17.12 -39.78 33.44
C GLN A 255 18.08 -38.63 33.10
N VAL A 256 19.08 -38.89 32.25
CA VAL A 256 20.02 -37.85 31.78
C VAL A 256 19.30 -36.87 30.88
N LEU A 257 18.48 -37.36 29.94
CA LEU A 257 17.70 -36.51 29.05
C LEU A 257 16.77 -35.58 29.84
N GLN A 258 16.12 -36.07 30.90
CA GLN A 258 15.28 -35.24 31.78
C GLN A 258 16.04 -34.05 32.39
N SER A 259 17.35 -34.19 32.65
CA SER A 259 18.17 -33.11 33.23
C SER A 259 18.63 -32.05 32.21
N VAL A 260 18.74 -32.42 30.94
CA VAL A 260 19.27 -31.56 29.86
C VAL A 260 18.16 -31.00 28.96
N THR A 261 16.96 -31.58 29.02
CA THR A 261 15.86 -31.22 28.13
C THR A 261 15.16 -29.94 28.60
N PRO A 262 15.09 -28.89 27.75
CA PRO A 262 14.34 -27.68 28.06
C PRO A 262 12.83 -27.94 28.23
N PRO A 263 12.13 -27.10 29.02
CA PRO A 263 10.67 -27.20 29.14
C PRO A 263 9.99 -27.01 27.79
N ALA A 264 8.84 -27.68 27.60
CA ALA A 264 8.03 -27.65 26.36
C ALA A 264 8.75 -28.14 25.09
N THR A 265 9.82 -28.94 25.25
CA THR A 265 10.44 -29.69 24.15
C THR A 265 10.23 -31.19 24.34
N ARG A 266 10.18 -31.92 23.23
CA ARG A 266 10.17 -33.38 23.20
C ARG A 266 11.46 -33.84 22.56
N VAL A 267 12.18 -34.75 23.22
CA VAL A 267 13.50 -35.21 22.77
C VAL A 267 13.48 -36.72 22.65
N TRP A 268 14.01 -37.21 21.53
CA TRP A 268 14.18 -38.62 21.23
C TRP A 268 15.65 -38.90 20.96
N VAL A 269 16.15 -40.02 21.46
CA VAL A 269 17.49 -40.52 21.18
C VAL A 269 17.33 -41.86 20.49
N THR A 270 17.92 -41.99 19.30
CA THR A 270 17.91 -43.24 18.55
C THR A 270 19.31 -43.84 18.48
N ASP A 271 19.38 -45.14 18.21
CA ASP A 271 20.58 -45.78 17.70
C ASP A 271 20.77 -45.53 16.20
N HIS A 272 21.80 -46.14 15.61
CA HIS A 272 22.12 -46.01 14.19
C HIS A 272 21.12 -46.71 13.25
N GLN A 273 20.27 -47.61 13.77
CA GLN A 273 19.18 -48.26 13.04
C GLN A 273 17.87 -47.46 13.13
N GLY A 274 17.84 -46.38 13.91
CA GLY A 274 16.66 -45.55 14.15
C GLY A 274 15.78 -46.06 15.29
N LEU A 275 16.22 -47.06 16.08
CA LEU A 275 15.49 -47.54 17.25
C LEU A 275 15.58 -46.53 18.40
N VAL A 276 14.45 -46.23 19.03
CA VAL A 276 14.34 -45.24 20.11
C VAL A 276 14.89 -45.84 21.42
N LEU A 277 16.08 -45.40 21.83
CA LEU A 277 16.72 -45.82 23.07
C LEU A 277 16.22 -45.05 24.29
N ALA A 278 15.80 -43.80 24.11
CA ALA A 278 15.28 -42.98 25.20
C ALA A 278 14.42 -41.83 24.66
N ARG A 279 13.46 -41.41 25.47
CA ARG A 279 12.59 -40.25 25.19
C ARG A 279 12.36 -39.44 26.46
N THR A 280 12.22 -38.13 26.31
CA THR A 280 11.70 -37.28 27.37
C THR A 280 10.89 -36.11 26.82
N GLY A 281 10.11 -35.48 27.69
CA GLY A 281 9.27 -34.34 27.36
C GLY A 281 8.02 -34.71 26.56
N ARG A 282 7.14 -33.72 26.40
CA ARG A 282 5.86 -33.90 25.70
C ARG A 282 5.56 -32.64 24.89
N LEU A 283 5.01 -32.82 23.69
CA LEU A 283 4.51 -31.71 22.89
C LEU A 283 3.12 -31.33 23.39
N ASP A 284 2.92 -30.08 23.77
CA ASP A 284 1.57 -29.56 24.00
C ASP A 284 1.00 -29.03 22.68
N ALA A 285 0.64 -29.96 21.78
CA ALA A 285 0.09 -29.63 20.45
C ALA A 285 -1.32 -29.00 20.54
N SER A 286 -1.97 -29.14 21.68
CA SER A 286 -3.25 -28.52 22.06
C SER A 286 -3.11 -27.13 22.69
N ALA A 287 -1.89 -26.73 23.07
CA ALA A 287 -1.68 -25.42 23.68
C ALA A 287 -2.15 -24.32 22.71
N PRO A 288 -3.00 -23.38 23.15
CA PRO A 288 -3.44 -22.27 22.32
C PRO A 288 -2.22 -21.50 21.81
N PHE A 289 -2.35 -20.87 20.63
CA PHE A 289 -1.32 -20.05 19.99
C PHE A 289 -0.75 -18.94 20.92
N SER A 290 -1.41 -18.64 22.05
CA SER A 290 -0.85 -17.86 23.16
C SER A 290 -1.55 -18.22 24.49
N ALA A 291 -0.78 -18.32 25.58
CA ALA A 291 -1.31 -18.55 26.93
C ALA A 291 -1.89 -17.27 27.58
N ASP A 292 -1.66 -16.09 26.97
CA ASP A 292 -1.91 -14.78 27.59
C ASP A 292 -2.80 -13.87 26.71
N GLN A 293 -3.88 -14.45 26.17
CA GLN A 293 -4.76 -13.77 25.21
C GLN A 293 -5.68 -12.75 25.91
N ARG A 294 -5.23 -11.49 26.07
CA ARG A 294 -6.17 -10.37 25.96
C ARG A 294 -6.72 -10.41 24.54
N ARG A 295 -7.99 -10.81 24.38
CA ARG A 295 -8.67 -11.02 23.09
C ARG A 295 -8.36 -9.87 22.11
N LEU A 296 -7.52 -10.16 21.12
CA LEU A 296 -7.38 -9.29 19.97
C LEU A 296 -8.71 -9.28 19.19
N PRO A 297 -9.06 -8.20 18.48
CA PRO A 297 -10.21 -8.20 17.60
C PRO A 297 -10.08 -9.29 16.52
N TRP A 298 -11.20 -9.93 16.18
CA TRP A 298 -11.25 -11.08 15.25
C TRP A 298 -10.51 -10.83 13.92
N PHE A 299 -10.61 -9.62 13.36
CA PHE A 299 -9.98 -9.28 12.09
C PHE A 299 -8.44 -9.22 12.16
N VAL A 300 -7.88 -8.97 13.35
CA VAL A 300 -6.42 -8.96 13.56
C VAL A 300 -5.89 -10.39 13.57
N GLU A 301 -6.63 -11.29 14.21
CA GLU A 301 -6.30 -12.72 14.24
C GLU A 301 -6.36 -13.32 12.82
N GLU A 302 -7.38 -12.96 12.03
CA GLU A 302 -7.53 -13.37 10.64
C GLU A 302 -6.43 -12.82 9.73
N LEU A 303 -6.02 -11.56 9.92
CA LEU A 303 -4.90 -10.96 9.18
C LEU A 303 -3.56 -11.62 9.50
N ILE A 304 -3.30 -11.93 10.78
CA ILE A 304 -2.09 -12.64 11.22
C ILE A 304 -2.04 -14.04 10.60
N LEU A 305 -3.16 -14.77 10.66
CA LEU A 305 -3.29 -16.10 10.07
C LEU A 305 -3.17 -16.08 8.53
N ALA A 306 -3.66 -15.03 7.87
CA ALA A 306 -3.55 -14.86 6.42
C ALA A 306 -2.12 -14.57 5.95
N VAL A 307 -1.27 -13.98 6.81
CA VAL A 307 0.13 -13.67 6.50
C VAL A 307 1.07 -14.81 6.87
N LEU A 308 0.69 -15.69 7.81
CA LEU A 308 1.46 -16.89 8.17
C LEU A 308 1.52 -17.89 6.98
N PRO A 309 2.70 -18.13 6.39
CA PRO A 309 2.89 -19.12 5.34
C PRO A 309 2.58 -20.53 5.86
N HIS A 310 1.79 -21.27 5.10
CA HIS A 310 1.41 -22.65 5.38
C HIS A 310 2.44 -23.64 4.78
N ASP A 311 3.74 -23.42 5.03
CA ASP A 311 4.81 -24.27 4.52
C ASP A 311 5.17 -25.38 5.53
N ALA A 312 4.15 -26.10 5.99
CA ALA A 312 4.34 -27.24 6.86
C ALA A 312 3.92 -28.50 6.11
N ASP A 313 4.82 -29.47 6.02
CA ASP A 313 4.48 -30.76 5.42
C ASP A 313 3.39 -31.43 6.28
N THR A 314 2.34 -31.92 5.63
CA THR A 314 1.26 -32.67 6.29
C THR A 314 1.73 -34.11 6.53
N VAL A 315 2.61 -34.26 7.52
CA VAL A 315 3.17 -35.56 7.92
C VAL A 315 2.25 -36.24 8.95
N GLY A 316 2.20 -37.58 8.94
CA GLY A 316 1.51 -38.37 9.97
C GLY A 316 1.99 -38.01 11.38
N ASP A 317 1.12 -38.15 12.37
CA ASP A 317 1.48 -37.81 13.74
C ASP A 317 2.46 -38.84 14.31
N LEU A 318 3.43 -38.36 15.09
CA LEU A 318 4.36 -39.24 15.79
C LEU A 318 3.71 -39.68 17.10
N GLY A 319 3.18 -40.90 17.11
CA GLY A 319 2.67 -41.55 18.30
C GLY A 319 3.73 -41.60 19.41
N ASP A 320 3.28 -41.45 20.64
CA ASP A 320 4.14 -41.43 21.82
C ASP A 320 4.85 -42.78 22.08
N ASP A 321 4.34 -43.85 21.48
CA ASP A 321 4.84 -45.22 21.61
C ASP A 321 5.67 -45.68 20.41
N GLN A 322 6.05 -44.78 19.50
CA GLN A 322 6.93 -45.15 18.38
C GLN A 322 8.28 -45.66 18.89
N THR A 323 8.71 -46.76 18.28
CA THR A 323 9.97 -47.44 18.59
C THR A 323 11.03 -47.29 17.51
N GLN A 324 10.63 -46.89 16.31
CA GLN A 324 11.54 -46.59 15.20
C GLN A 324 11.22 -45.22 14.62
N LEU A 325 12.24 -44.38 14.45
CA LEU A 325 12.12 -43.04 13.88
C LEU A 325 12.83 -42.96 12.52
N PHE A 326 12.09 -43.18 11.44
CA PHE A 326 12.56 -42.97 10.07
C PHE A 326 12.05 -41.67 9.47
N GLN A 327 12.19 -40.57 10.21
CA GLN A 327 11.89 -39.25 9.66
C GLN A 327 13.08 -38.72 8.87
N ARG A 328 12.81 -37.91 7.84
CA ARG A 328 13.85 -37.29 7.01
C ARG A 328 14.97 -36.63 7.83
N PRO A 329 14.70 -35.82 8.88
CA PRO A 329 15.77 -35.26 9.70
C PRO A 329 16.62 -36.33 10.40
N VAL A 330 16.00 -37.39 10.90
CA VAL A 330 16.70 -38.49 11.60
C VAL A 330 17.57 -39.26 10.62
N VAL A 331 17.05 -39.58 9.43
CA VAL A 331 17.81 -40.26 8.37
C VAL A 331 19.02 -39.41 7.93
N ASP A 332 18.82 -38.11 7.72
CA ASP A 332 19.91 -37.19 7.38
C ASP A 332 20.94 -37.12 8.53
N ALA A 333 20.49 -37.06 9.78
CA ALA A 333 21.35 -37.07 10.96
C ALA A 333 22.15 -38.37 11.07
N LEU A 334 21.54 -39.53 10.84
CA LEU A 334 22.22 -40.83 10.83
C LEU A 334 23.27 -40.93 9.71
N SER A 335 23.07 -40.24 8.59
CA SER A 335 24.09 -40.09 7.54
C SER A 335 25.24 -39.13 7.93
N GLY A 336 25.15 -38.50 9.10
CA GLY A 336 26.14 -37.58 9.64
C GLY A 336 25.88 -36.11 9.32
N ARG A 337 24.68 -35.73 8.85
CA ARG A 337 24.33 -34.32 8.53
C ARG A 337 23.17 -33.85 9.41
N PRO A 338 23.32 -32.76 10.18
CA PRO A 338 22.19 -32.19 10.92
C PRO A 338 21.12 -31.69 9.94
N ALA A 339 19.85 -31.84 10.32
CA ALA A 339 18.72 -31.46 9.49
C ALA A 339 17.53 -30.97 10.35
N SER A 340 16.70 -30.09 9.80
CA SER A 340 15.45 -29.64 10.40
C SER A 340 14.26 -29.88 9.48
N LEU A 341 13.08 -30.02 10.06
CA LEU A 341 11.80 -30.16 9.36
C LEU A 341 10.68 -29.48 10.16
N ARG A 342 9.79 -28.81 9.45
CA ARG A 342 8.56 -28.25 9.99
C ARG A 342 7.37 -29.08 9.53
N ARG A 343 6.57 -29.57 10.47
CA ARG A 343 5.41 -30.42 10.18
C ARG A 343 4.16 -29.88 10.87
N GLN A 344 3.01 -30.07 10.24
CA GLN A 344 1.72 -29.82 10.86
C GLN A 344 1.05 -31.17 11.16
N PRO A 345 0.80 -31.51 12.44
CA PRO A 345 0.13 -32.76 12.81
C PRO A 345 -1.30 -32.81 12.23
N ARG A 346 -1.76 -33.99 11.80
CA ARG A 346 -3.10 -34.16 11.20
C ARG A 346 -4.26 -33.70 12.10
N HIS A 347 -4.11 -33.86 13.41
CA HIS A 347 -5.13 -33.48 14.40
C HIS A 347 -4.76 -32.21 15.21
N GLY A 348 -3.63 -31.56 14.87
CA GLY A 348 -3.09 -30.41 15.59
C GLY A 348 -3.10 -29.13 14.74
N LYS A 349 -3.41 -27.99 15.36
CA LYS A 349 -3.27 -26.67 14.72
C LYS A 349 -1.87 -26.08 14.86
N ALA A 350 -1.06 -26.61 15.77
CA ALA A 350 0.29 -26.11 16.03
C ALA A 350 1.30 -26.74 15.06
N VAL A 351 2.10 -25.90 14.41
CA VAL A 351 3.28 -26.36 13.66
C VAL A 351 4.31 -26.88 14.66
N VAL A 352 4.86 -28.07 14.40
CA VAL A 352 5.95 -28.68 15.15
C VAL A 352 7.23 -28.52 14.35
N VAL A 353 8.23 -27.89 14.95
CA VAL A 353 9.58 -27.78 14.38
C VAL A 353 10.43 -28.88 15.00
N SER A 354 11.10 -29.65 14.15
CA SER A 354 11.93 -30.80 14.53
C SER A 354 13.34 -30.57 14.02
N ALA A 355 14.34 -30.80 14.86
CA ALA A 355 15.76 -30.74 14.49
C ALA A 355 16.46 -32.02 14.93
N ALA A 356 17.20 -32.65 14.01
CA ALA A 356 17.95 -33.86 14.27
C ALA A 356 19.45 -33.64 14.09
N VAL A 357 20.25 -34.19 15.01
CA VAL A 357 21.71 -34.08 15.01
C VAL A 357 22.34 -35.47 15.27
N PRO A 358 23.42 -35.85 14.55
CA PRO A 358 24.15 -37.09 14.81
C PRO A 358 24.80 -37.11 16.19
N ILE A 359 24.72 -38.26 16.85
CA ILE A 359 25.56 -38.61 17.99
C ILE A 359 26.85 -39.22 17.42
N ARG A 360 27.98 -38.57 17.67
CA ARG A 360 29.29 -38.99 17.15
C ARG A 360 30.14 -39.59 18.27
N SER A 361 30.80 -40.70 17.94
CA SER A 361 31.89 -41.30 18.73
C SER A 361 33.16 -41.40 17.87
N SER A 362 34.26 -41.82 18.48
CA SER A 362 35.51 -42.21 17.82
C SER A 362 35.31 -43.24 16.69
N ALA A 363 34.22 -44.01 16.73
CA ALA A 363 33.90 -45.07 15.78
C ALA A 363 32.95 -44.67 14.63
N GLY A 364 32.44 -43.43 14.60
CA GLY A 364 31.46 -42.97 13.59
C GLY A 364 30.19 -42.37 14.20
N VAL A 365 29.08 -42.41 13.45
CA VAL A 365 27.76 -41.99 13.94
C VAL A 365 27.10 -43.18 14.65
N GLU A 366 26.82 -43.04 15.94
CA GLU A 366 26.25 -44.12 16.78
C GLU A 366 24.72 -44.06 16.86
N GLY A 367 24.15 -42.90 16.53
CA GLY A 367 22.73 -42.63 16.64
C GLY A 367 22.39 -41.20 16.28
N ALA A 368 21.15 -40.80 16.53
CA ALA A 368 20.68 -39.44 16.31
C ALA A 368 19.86 -38.94 17.49
N VAL A 369 19.95 -37.64 17.76
CA VAL A 369 19.04 -36.93 18.67
C VAL A 369 18.04 -36.16 17.83
N LEU A 370 16.75 -36.36 18.07
CA LEU A 370 15.66 -35.56 17.52
C LEU A 370 15.07 -34.69 18.62
N VAL A 371 15.09 -33.38 18.43
CA VAL A 371 14.44 -32.42 19.32
C VAL A 371 13.26 -31.80 18.59
N GLU A 372 12.10 -31.78 19.24
CA GLU A 372 10.87 -31.23 18.72
C GLU A 372 10.32 -30.16 19.66
N GLN A 373 9.77 -29.09 19.08
CA GLN A 373 9.12 -28.03 19.82
C GLN A 373 7.94 -27.47 19.01
N THR A 374 6.88 -27.03 19.69
CA THR A 374 5.75 -26.36 19.03
C THR A 374 6.08 -24.89 18.77
N THR A 375 5.64 -24.36 17.62
CA THR A 375 5.81 -22.93 17.29
C THR A 375 5.07 -22.03 18.30
N ASN A 376 3.98 -22.51 18.92
CA ASN A 376 3.14 -21.73 19.84
C ASN A 376 3.88 -21.16 21.05
N ALA A 377 4.92 -21.84 21.56
CA ALA A 377 5.69 -21.36 22.71
C ALA A 377 6.43 -20.02 22.43
N ILE A 378 6.87 -19.80 21.19
CA ILE A 378 7.69 -18.65 20.79
C ILE A 378 6.83 -17.47 20.31
N LEU A 379 5.60 -17.75 19.84
CA LEU A 379 4.66 -16.71 19.38
C LEU A 379 4.21 -15.75 20.51
N SER A 380 4.37 -16.14 21.77
CA SER A 380 4.08 -15.27 22.93
C SER A 380 4.98 -14.03 22.99
N ILE A 381 6.26 -14.16 22.61
CA ILE A 381 7.22 -13.03 22.53
C ILE A 381 6.92 -12.16 21.30
N GLN A 382 6.41 -12.78 20.23
CA GLN A 382 6.02 -12.12 18.98
C GLN A 382 4.86 -11.13 19.19
N ASN A 383 3.94 -11.45 20.10
CA ASN A 383 2.71 -10.68 20.30
C ASN A 383 2.98 -9.26 20.86
N LEU A 384 3.99 -9.07 21.72
CA LEU A 384 4.33 -7.75 22.28
C LEU A 384 4.97 -6.82 21.24
N ALA A 385 5.85 -7.35 20.40
CA ALA A 385 6.51 -6.59 19.35
C ALA A 385 5.52 -6.20 18.23
N LEU A 386 4.70 -7.17 17.80
CA LEU A 386 3.64 -6.93 16.82
C LEU A 386 2.59 -5.95 17.37
N GLN A 387 2.12 -6.10 18.62
CA GLN A 387 1.19 -5.15 19.23
C GLN A 387 1.74 -3.73 19.31
N ARG A 388 3.03 -3.56 19.65
CA ARG A 388 3.67 -2.23 19.62
C ARG A 388 3.72 -1.67 18.21
N LEU A 389 4.08 -2.47 17.22
CA LEU A 389 4.15 -2.01 15.83
C LEU A 389 2.76 -1.63 15.30
N PHE A 390 1.75 -2.46 15.57
CA PHE A 390 0.35 -2.16 15.27
C PHE A 390 -0.12 -0.90 16.00
N GLY A 391 0.20 -0.74 17.28
CA GLY A 391 -0.14 0.45 18.07
C GLY A 391 0.49 1.73 17.51
N VAL A 392 1.78 1.68 17.15
CA VAL A 392 2.49 2.81 16.53
C VAL A 392 1.92 3.12 15.15
N THR A 393 1.63 2.10 14.35
CA THR A 393 1.02 2.26 13.02
C THR A 393 -0.37 2.88 13.13
N LEU A 394 -1.21 2.39 14.05
CA LEU A 394 -2.55 2.92 14.30
C LEU A 394 -2.50 4.36 14.80
N LEU A 395 -1.57 4.67 15.73
CA LEU A 395 -1.33 6.03 16.20
C LEU A 395 -0.93 6.95 15.04
N PHE A 396 -0.02 6.51 14.19
CA PHE A 396 0.40 7.28 13.02
C PHE A 396 -0.77 7.51 12.06
N PHE A 397 -1.57 6.49 11.77
CA PHE A 397 -2.79 6.61 10.96
C PHE A 397 -3.77 7.61 11.59
N ALA A 398 -4.00 7.53 12.90
CA ALA A 398 -4.89 8.45 13.62
C ALA A 398 -4.38 9.90 13.55
N VAL A 399 -3.09 10.12 13.81
CA VAL A 399 -2.45 11.45 13.74
C VAL A 399 -2.52 12.01 12.32
N THR A 400 -2.23 11.19 11.30
CA THR A 400 -2.27 11.61 9.91
C THR A 400 -3.70 11.91 9.46
N SER A 401 -4.66 11.07 9.83
CA SER A 401 -6.08 11.28 9.53
C SER A 401 -6.62 12.55 10.19
N LEU A 402 -6.28 12.78 11.46
CA LEU A 402 -6.64 14.00 12.18
C LEU A 402 -5.99 15.24 11.56
N GLY A 403 -4.73 15.14 11.14
CA GLY A 403 -4.04 16.19 10.41
C GLY A 403 -4.68 16.49 9.05
N LEU A 404 -5.10 15.46 8.31
CA LEU A 404 -5.78 15.60 7.02
C LEU A 404 -7.17 16.24 7.18
N LEU A 405 -7.93 15.82 8.20
CA LEU A 405 -9.21 16.42 8.57
C LEU A 405 -9.05 17.89 8.96
N ALA A 406 -8.09 18.21 9.82
CA ALA A 406 -7.80 19.59 10.20
C ALA A 406 -7.40 20.44 8.98
N PHE A 407 -6.55 19.92 8.10
CA PHE A 407 -6.16 20.60 6.86
C PHE A 407 -7.36 20.82 5.93
N ALA A 408 -8.21 19.81 5.73
CA ALA A 408 -9.42 19.92 4.93
C ALA A 408 -10.40 20.95 5.52
N SER A 409 -10.60 20.95 6.84
CA SER A 409 -11.45 21.93 7.54
C SER A 409 -10.90 23.35 7.42
N LEU A 410 -9.58 23.54 7.52
CA LEU A 410 -8.95 24.85 7.32
C LEU A 410 -9.16 25.35 5.89
N LEU A 411 -8.99 24.49 4.89
CA LEU A 411 -9.17 24.85 3.48
C LEU A 411 -10.64 25.17 3.18
N ALA A 412 -11.57 24.34 3.66
CA ALA A 412 -13.00 24.59 3.54
C ALA A 412 -13.38 25.92 4.19
N SER A 413 -12.89 26.20 5.41
CA SER A 413 -13.15 27.48 6.08
C SER A 413 -12.65 28.67 5.28
N ARG A 414 -11.47 28.59 4.66
CA ARG A 414 -10.95 29.66 3.80
C ARG A 414 -11.83 29.89 2.57
N ILE A 415 -12.28 28.81 1.92
CA ILE A 415 -13.16 28.90 0.75
C ILE A 415 -14.52 29.50 1.14
N THR A 416 -15.11 29.05 2.26
CA THR A 416 -16.38 29.60 2.76
C THR A 416 -16.23 31.08 3.08
N ARG A 417 -15.15 31.51 3.75
CA ARG A 417 -14.89 32.93 4.00
C ARG A 417 -14.74 33.74 2.72
N LEU A 418 -14.04 33.21 1.71
CA LEU A 418 -13.91 33.89 0.42
C LEU A 418 -15.28 34.01 -0.27
N ARG A 419 -16.07 32.93 -0.30
CA ARG A 419 -17.44 32.94 -0.83
C ARG A 419 -18.29 33.98 -0.12
N ASP A 420 -18.29 33.98 1.21
CA ASP A 420 -19.10 34.89 2.03
C ASP A 420 -18.67 36.36 1.82
N ARG A 421 -17.37 36.63 1.59
CA ARG A 421 -16.87 37.97 1.21
C ARG A 421 -17.37 38.41 -0.17
N VAL A 422 -17.34 37.51 -1.16
CA VAL A 422 -17.85 37.79 -2.51
C VAL A 422 -19.35 38.03 -2.47
N GLU A 423 -20.10 37.21 -1.72
CA GLU A 423 -21.54 37.36 -1.54
C GLU A 423 -21.89 38.65 -0.79
N ALA A 424 -21.11 39.04 0.22
CA ALA A 424 -21.30 40.32 0.93
C ALA A 424 -20.97 41.55 0.07
N ALA A 425 -20.10 41.42 -0.92
CA ALA A 425 -19.77 42.50 -1.85
C ALA A 425 -20.87 42.76 -2.89
N VAL A 426 -21.81 41.81 -3.06
CA VAL A 426 -22.93 41.89 -4.02
C VAL A 426 -24.25 41.94 -3.26
N SER A 427 -25.03 43.02 -3.43
CA SER A 427 -26.35 43.12 -2.81
C SER A 427 -27.37 42.18 -3.45
N HIS A 428 -28.49 41.97 -2.75
CA HIS A 428 -29.61 41.14 -3.22
C HIS A 428 -30.22 41.58 -4.56
N ASP A 429 -30.05 42.84 -4.95
CA ASP A 429 -30.47 43.41 -6.24
C ASP A 429 -29.36 43.38 -7.31
N GLY A 430 -28.23 42.72 -7.02
CA GLY A 430 -27.11 42.54 -7.96
C GLY A 430 -26.17 43.75 -8.08
N ARG A 431 -26.28 44.76 -7.20
CA ARG A 431 -25.36 45.90 -7.17
C ARG A 431 -24.11 45.57 -6.36
N ILE A 432 -22.99 46.21 -6.68
CA ILE A 432 -21.73 46.02 -5.96
C ILE A 432 -21.65 47.10 -4.88
N VAL A 433 -21.71 46.69 -3.61
CA VAL A 433 -21.89 47.60 -2.45
C VAL A 433 -20.62 47.74 -1.61
N GLY A 434 -19.60 46.89 -1.85
CA GLY A 434 -18.34 46.93 -1.12
C GLY A 434 -17.14 46.54 -1.99
N ARG A 435 -15.95 46.95 -1.54
CA ARG A 435 -14.67 46.51 -2.09
C ARG A 435 -14.19 45.25 -1.36
N LEU A 436 -13.67 44.28 -2.10
CA LEU A 436 -13.00 43.14 -1.50
C LEU A 436 -11.63 43.57 -0.98
N ASP A 437 -11.38 43.39 0.32
CA ASP A 437 -10.06 43.62 0.91
C ASP A 437 -9.00 42.69 0.29
N ASP A 438 -7.80 43.22 0.07
CA ASP A 438 -6.69 42.48 -0.53
C ASP A 438 -6.23 41.34 0.41
N ASP A 439 -6.55 40.09 0.03
CA ASP A 439 -6.02 38.92 0.74
C ASP A 439 -4.53 38.75 0.40
N ASN A 440 -3.70 38.98 1.41
CA ASN A 440 -2.24 38.87 1.31
C ASN A 440 -1.73 37.42 1.22
N SER A 441 -2.62 36.43 1.15
CA SER A 441 -2.21 35.04 0.97
C SER A 441 -1.56 34.82 -0.42
N ARG A 442 -0.43 34.10 -0.40
CA ARG A 442 0.36 33.77 -1.61
C ARG A 442 0.06 32.38 -2.17
N ASP A 443 -1.09 31.81 -1.80
CA ASP A 443 -1.58 30.51 -2.26
C ASP A 443 -2.62 30.67 -3.38
N GLU A 444 -3.10 29.54 -3.93
CA GLU A 444 -4.06 29.54 -5.03
C GLU A 444 -5.40 30.20 -4.64
N ILE A 445 -5.76 30.16 -3.36
CA ILE A 445 -6.99 30.79 -2.86
C ILE A 445 -6.84 32.31 -2.83
N GLY A 446 -5.66 32.83 -2.46
CA GLY A 446 -5.37 34.27 -2.55
C GLY A 446 -5.31 34.78 -3.99
N ASP A 447 -4.72 34.00 -4.90
CA ASP A 447 -4.72 34.31 -6.34
C ASP A 447 -6.17 34.40 -6.88
N LEU A 448 -7.05 33.49 -6.43
CA LEU A 448 -8.47 33.51 -6.77
C LEU A 448 -9.20 34.73 -6.18
N GLY A 449 -8.95 35.05 -4.90
CA GLY A 449 -9.53 36.21 -4.23
C GLY A 449 -9.20 37.53 -4.93
N ARG A 450 -7.94 37.74 -5.33
CA ARG A 450 -7.51 38.92 -6.10
C ARG A 450 -8.16 39.00 -7.48
N SER A 451 -8.31 37.86 -8.14
CA SER A 451 -8.97 37.80 -9.45
C SER A 451 -10.45 38.20 -9.36
N PHE A 452 -11.15 37.75 -8.32
CA PHE A 452 -12.53 38.17 -8.04
C PHE A 452 -12.64 39.66 -7.68
N ALA A 453 -11.72 40.18 -6.85
CA ALA A 453 -11.66 41.61 -6.53
C ALA A 453 -11.54 42.48 -7.79
N SER A 454 -10.63 42.13 -8.70
CA SER A 454 -10.45 42.87 -9.95
C SER A 454 -11.68 42.85 -10.85
N VAL A 455 -12.43 41.74 -10.89
CA VAL A 455 -13.68 41.66 -11.67
C VAL A 455 -14.77 42.53 -11.06
N LEU A 456 -14.92 42.51 -9.73
CA LEU A 456 -15.92 43.33 -9.04
C LEU A 456 -15.62 44.83 -9.17
N ASP A 457 -14.36 45.26 -9.05
CA ASP A 457 -13.99 46.66 -9.26
C ASP A 457 -14.38 47.14 -10.67
N ARG A 458 -14.07 46.37 -11.72
CA ARG A 458 -14.43 46.72 -13.11
C ARG A 458 -15.94 46.84 -13.32
N LEU A 459 -16.72 45.95 -12.70
CA LEU A 459 -18.17 45.99 -12.80
C LEU A 459 -18.76 47.19 -12.03
N HIS A 460 -18.15 47.57 -10.90
CA HIS A 460 -18.56 48.73 -10.12
C HIS A 460 -18.34 50.03 -10.92
N ASP A 461 -17.16 50.19 -11.51
CA ASP A 461 -16.82 51.35 -12.36
C ASP A 461 -17.78 51.46 -13.57
N TYR A 462 -18.10 50.33 -14.20
CA TYR A 462 -19.03 50.28 -15.32
C TYR A 462 -20.48 50.65 -14.95
N ASN A 463 -20.97 50.21 -13.78
CA ASN A 463 -22.31 50.60 -13.31
C ASN A 463 -22.38 52.09 -12.98
N HIS A 464 -21.35 52.63 -12.31
CA HIS A 464 -21.27 54.07 -12.05
C HIS A 464 -21.28 54.91 -13.33
N TYR A 465 -20.59 54.44 -14.37
CA TYR A 465 -20.63 55.04 -15.70
C TYR A 465 -22.06 55.13 -16.25
N LEU A 466 -22.81 54.02 -16.24
CA LEU A 466 -24.19 53.98 -16.76
C LEU A 466 -25.14 54.92 -15.99
N GLU A 467 -25.05 54.95 -14.65
CA GLU A 467 -25.90 55.80 -13.82
C GLU A 467 -25.61 57.30 -14.04
N ALA A 468 -24.33 57.68 -14.08
CA ALA A 468 -23.93 59.06 -14.33
C ALA A 468 -24.35 59.55 -15.73
N MET A 469 -24.24 58.69 -16.75
CA MET A 469 -24.66 58.98 -18.12
C MET A 469 -26.16 59.24 -18.18
N ALA A 470 -26.99 58.34 -17.63
CA ALA A 470 -28.44 58.47 -17.66
C ALA A 470 -28.93 59.76 -16.97
N SER A 471 -28.35 60.10 -15.82
CA SER A 471 -28.74 61.28 -15.04
C SER A 471 -28.42 62.59 -15.77
N ARG A 472 -27.21 62.74 -16.30
CA ARG A 472 -26.81 63.98 -17.00
C ARG A 472 -27.54 64.14 -18.33
N LEU A 473 -27.75 63.05 -19.06
CA LEU A 473 -28.52 63.06 -20.30
C LEU A 473 -29.96 63.54 -20.08
N ALA A 474 -30.61 63.06 -19.02
CA ALA A 474 -31.95 63.51 -18.65
C ALA A 474 -31.97 65.03 -18.35
N HIS A 475 -30.92 65.58 -17.75
CA HIS A 475 -30.82 67.00 -17.44
C HIS A 475 -30.62 67.86 -18.71
N GLU A 476 -29.69 67.45 -19.59
CA GLU A 476 -29.37 68.16 -20.83
C GLU A 476 -30.53 68.15 -21.84
N LEU A 477 -31.37 67.11 -21.86
CA LEU A 477 -32.58 67.07 -22.70
C LEU A 477 -33.73 67.91 -22.12
N ARG A 478 -33.86 67.99 -20.80
CA ARG A 478 -34.98 68.69 -20.14
C ARG A 478 -34.98 70.19 -20.41
N THR A 479 -33.79 70.79 -20.42
CA THR A 479 -33.62 72.24 -20.60
C THR A 479 -34.08 72.75 -21.96
N PRO A 480 -33.59 72.24 -23.11
CA PRO A 480 -34.07 72.66 -24.42
C PRO A 480 -35.52 72.25 -24.65
N LEU A 481 -35.97 71.09 -24.16
CA LEU A 481 -37.39 70.70 -24.25
C LEU A 481 -38.32 71.70 -23.54
N ALA A 482 -37.93 72.21 -22.37
CA ALA A 482 -38.66 73.25 -21.66
C ALA A 482 -38.68 74.57 -22.45
N VAL A 483 -37.57 74.93 -23.12
CA VAL A 483 -37.49 76.12 -23.98
C VAL A 483 -38.38 75.98 -25.21
N VAL A 484 -38.39 74.82 -25.87
CA VAL A 484 -39.27 74.53 -27.02
C VAL A 484 -40.73 74.69 -26.58
N ARG A 485 -41.12 74.02 -25.49
CA ARG A 485 -42.51 74.04 -25.01
C ARG A 485 -42.95 75.45 -24.64
N SER A 486 -42.18 76.15 -23.80
CA SER A 486 -42.50 77.52 -23.39
C SER A 486 -42.54 78.49 -24.55
N SER A 487 -41.67 78.31 -25.56
CA SER A 487 -41.66 79.18 -26.74
C SER A 487 -42.87 78.93 -27.65
N LEU A 488 -43.29 77.67 -27.82
CA LEU A 488 -44.52 77.35 -28.54
C LEU A 488 -45.77 77.86 -27.81
N ASP A 489 -45.86 77.66 -26.50
CA ASP A 489 -46.97 78.17 -25.67
C ASP A 489 -47.11 79.70 -25.80
N ASN A 490 -45.99 80.43 -25.78
CA ASN A 490 -45.97 81.90 -25.94
C ASN A 490 -46.28 82.35 -27.39
N ALA A 491 -45.87 81.56 -28.40
CA ALA A 491 -46.18 81.81 -29.81
C ALA A 491 -47.67 81.60 -30.15
N GLU A 492 -48.37 80.75 -29.41
CA GLU A 492 -49.83 80.55 -29.56
C GLU A 492 -50.62 81.73 -28.99
N GLN A 493 -50.12 82.38 -27.94
CA GLN A 493 -50.80 83.48 -27.24
C GLN A 493 -50.54 84.87 -27.86
N THR A 494 -49.54 85.00 -28.73
CA THR A 494 -49.09 86.28 -29.31
C THR A 494 -49.49 86.40 -30.79
N ARG A 495 -50.07 87.54 -31.21
CA ARG A 495 -50.62 87.73 -32.57
C ARG A 495 -49.78 88.63 -33.51
N ASP A 496 -48.69 89.22 -33.03
CA ASP A 496 -47.86 90.21 -33.73
C ASP A 496 -46.42 89.71 -34.00
N ASP A 497 -45.53 90.59 -34.52
CA ASP A 497 -44.13 90.35 -34.93
C ASP A 497 -43.28 89.54 -33.91
N ASP A 498 -43.61 89.58 -32.61
CA ASP A 498 -42.98 88.77 -31.56
C ASP A 498 -43.23 87.25 -31.68
N ARG A 499 -44.29 86.83 -32.40
CA ARG A 499 -44.57 85.40 -32.66
C ARG A 499 -43.46 84.74 -33.46
N ALA A 500 -42.88 85.46 -34.42
CA ALA A 500 -41.76 84.97 -35.23
C ALA A 500 -40.53 84.69 -34.36
N ARG A 501 -40.27 85.53 -33.34
CA ARG A 501 -39.19 85.36 -32.38
C ARG A 501 -39.38 84.12 -31.49
N TYR A 502 -40.60 83.85 -31.04
CA TYR A 502 -40.89 82.64 -30.26
C TYR A 502 -40.80 81.35 -31.10
N ILE A 503 -41.27 81.37 -32.36
CA ILE A 503 -41.11 80.25 -33.27
C ILE A 503 -39.63 79.99 -33.58
N ALA A 504 -38.83 81.05 -33.80
CA ALA A 504 -37.37 80.93 -33.97
C ALA A 504 -36.73 80.29 -32.74
N ARG A 505 -37.07 80.75 -31.54
CA ARG A 505 -36.56 80.18 -30.28
C ARG A 505 -36.97 78.72 -30.07
N ALA A 506 -38.16 78.33 -30.48
CA ALA A 506 -38.60 76.93 -30.47
C ALA A 506 -37.81 76.07 -31.48
N ARG A 507 -37.53 76.61 -32.67
CA ARG A 507 -36.71 75.93 -33.68
C ARG A 507 -35.27 75.75 -33.18
N ASP A 508 -34.68 76.76 -32.55
CA ASP A 508 -33.34 76.67 -31.96
C ASP A 508 -33.29 75.62 -30.83
N GLY A 509 -34.32 75.56 -30.00
CA GLY A 509 -34.47 74.54 -28.95
C GLY A 509 -34.59 73.12 -29.52
N ALA A 510 -35.31 72.94 -30.63
CA ALA A 510 -35.44 71.65 -31.31
C ALA A 510 -34.13 71.22 -32.00
N GLN A 511 -33.45 72.16 -32.67
CA GLN A 511 -32.13 71.92 -33.28
C GLN A 511 -31.09 71.55 -32.21
N ARG A 512 -31.16 72.15 -31.02
CA ARG A 512 -30.33 71.79 -29.88
C ARG A 512 -30.59 70.35 -29.39
N LEU A 513 -31.85 69.91 -29.33
CA LEU A 513 -32.18 68.52 -29.00
C LEU A 513 -31.63 67.53 -30.03
N GLU A 514 -31.76 67.85 -31.32
CA GLU A 514 -31.24 67.03 -32.42
C GLU A 514 -29.72 66.88 -32.35
N GLN A 515 -29.00 67.98 -32.09
CA GLN A 515 -27.54 67.95 -31.89
C GLN A 515 -27.13 67.09 -30.69
N ILE A 516 -27.86 67.14 -29.57
CA ILE A 516 -27.60 66.30 -28.40
C ILE A 516 -27.79 64.81 -28.74
N LEU A 517 -28.87 64.47 -29.45
CA LEU A 517 -29.16 63.09 -29.86
C LEU A 517 -28.13 62.55 -30.87
N MET A 518 -27.71 63.37 -31.83
CA MET A 518 -26.69 62.98 -32.80
C MET A 518 -25.36 62.66 -32.11
N ARG A 519 -24.92 63.51 -31.18
CA ARG A 519 -23.70 63.29 -30.38
C ARG A 519 -23.79 62.08 -29.46
N LEU A 520 -24.96 61.81 -28.88
CA LEU A 520 -25.19 60.57 -28.12
C LEU A 520 -25.04 59.35 -29.02
N ARG A 521 -25.67 59.37 -30.20
CA ARG A 521 -25.59 58.28 -31.18
C ARG A 521 -24.15 58.06 -31.64
N GLU A 522 -23.37 59.12 -31.83
CA GLU A 522 -21.93 59.04 -32.12
C GLU A 522 -21.17 58.34 -30.99
N ALA A 523 -21.39 58.74 -29.73
CA ALA A 523 -20.72 58.13 -28.58
C ALA A 523 -21.09 56.65 -28.39
N THR A 524 -22.39 56.31 -28.40
CA THR A 524 -22.84 54.91 -28.28
C THR A 524 -22.47 54.07 -29.52
N GLY A 525 -22.44 54.71 -30.69
CA GLY A 525 -22.04 54.07 -31.95
C GLY A 525 -20.56 53.72 -31.95
N LEU A 526 -19.70 54.60 -31.42
CA LEU A 526 -18.27 54.33 -31.26
C LEU A 526 -18.04 53.14 -30.32
N GLU A 527 -18.67 53.11 -29.14
CA GLU A 527 -18.53 51.98 -28.21
C GLU A 527 -18.97 50.64 -28.83
N GLN A 528 -20.02 50.64 -29.66
CA GLN A 528 -20.46 49.45 -30.36
C GLN A 528 -19.51 49.06 -31.51
N ALA A 529 -18.98 50.05 -32.24
CA ALA A 529 -17.99 49.83 -33.29
C ALA A 529 -16.69 49.23 -32.73
N MET A 530 -16.24 49.69 -31.56
CA MET A 530 -15.07 49.16 -30.85
C MET A 530 -15.17 47.66 -30.57
N ARG A 531 -16.37 47.13 -30.28
CA ARG A 531 -16.55 45.68 -30.01
C ARG A 531 -16.29 44.80 -31.23
N HIS A 532 -16.37 45.35 -32.43
CA HIS A 532 -16.26 44.61 -33.70
C HIS A 532 -15.11 45.12 -34.58
N ALA A 533 -14.33 46.09 -34.09
CA ALA A 533 -13.24 46.68 -34.85
C ALA A 533 -11.98 45.81 -34.75
N GLU A 534 -11.38 45.50 -35.89
CA GLU A 534 -10.11 44.79 -35.98
C GLU A 534 -8.97 45.78 -36.31
N PRO A 535 -7.88 45.81 -35.53
CA PRO A 535 -6.71 46.62 -35.84
C PRO A 535 -6.07 46.20 -37.17
N VAL A 536 -5.77 47.19 -38.02
CA VAL A 536 -5.08 47.00 -39.30
C VAL A 536 -3.77 47.79 -39.31
N ALA A 537 -2.79 47.35 -40.11
CA ALA A 537 -1.56 48.10 -40.32
C ALA A 537 -1.80 49.23 -41.34
N PHE A 538 -1.44 50.46 -40.98
CA PHE A 538 -1.59 51.64 -41.84
C PHE A 538 -0.48 52.69 -41.59
N ASP A 539 -0.40 53.69 -42.48
CA ASP A 539 0.49 54.84 -42.31
C ASP A 539 -0.18 55.93 -41.46
N LEU A 540 0.26 56.04 -40.21
CA LEU A 540 -0.24 57.03 -39.26
C LEU A 540 0.09 58.46 -39.70
N ALA A 541 1.28 58.71 -40.25
CA ALA A 541 1.64 60.05 -40.72
C ALA A 541 0.74 60.51 -41.87
N GLY A 542 0.40 59.59 -42.79
CA GLY A 542 -0.57 59.82 -43.85
C GLY A 542 -1.96 60.18 -43.31
N LEU A 543 -2.44 59.47 -42.29
CA LEU A 543 -3.71 59.76 -41.62
C LEU A 543 -3.69 61.15 -40.96
N LEU A 544 -2.65 61.48 -40.21
CA LEU A 544 -2.53 62.77 -39.51
C LEU A 544 -2.56 63.95 -40.50
N ARG A 545 -1.86 63.84 -41.63
CA ARG A 545 -1.89 64.86 -42.69
C ARG A 545 -3.28 65.02 -43.27
N LEU A 546 -3.92 63.90 -43.66
CA LEU A 546 -5.26 63.91 -44.24
C LEU A 546 -6.29 64.57 -43.32
N GLN A 547 -6.29 64.20 -42.04
CA GLN A 547 -7.21 64.74 -41.04
C GLN A 547 -6.92 66.23 -40.75
N THR A 548 -5.66 66.60 -40.59
CA THR A 548 -5.27 68.00 -40.33
C THR A 548 -5.63 68.91 -41.50
N ASP A 549 -5.41 68.48 -42.74
CA ASP A 549 -5.76 69.26 -43.94
C ASP A 549 -7.28 69.41 -44.12
N GLY A 550 -8.05 68.36 -43.79
CA GLY A 550 -9.51 68.45 -43.71
C GLY A 550 -9.96 69.51 -42.71
N LEU A 551 -9.39 69.50 -41.50
CA LEU A 551 -9.75 70.43 -40.43
C LEU A 551 -9.29 71.87 -40.69
N ARG A 552 -8.20 72.09 -41.45
CA ARG A 552 -7.81 73.43 -41.94
C ARG A 552 -8.90 74.04 -42.83
N THR A 553 -9.60 73.21 -43.60
CA THR A 553 -10.70 73.65 -44.46
C THR A 553 -11.94 74.01 -43.63
N THR A 554 -12.20 73.26 -42.55
CA THR A 554 -13.32 73.51 -41.64
C THR A 554 -13.10 74.73 -40.73
N HIS A 555 -11.84 75.01 -40.37
CA HIS A 555 -11.45 76.12 -39.49
C HIS A 555 -10.44 77.06 -40.18
N PRO A 556 -10.85 77.80 -41.23
CA PRO A 556 -9.93 78.65 -42.01
C PRO A 556 -9.32 79.80 -41.20
N ASP A 557 -9.98 80.19 -40.10
CA ASP A 557 -9.56 81.29 -39.23
C ASP A 557 -8.53 80.88 -38.17
N VAL A 558 -8.17 79.59 -38.09
CA VAL A 558 -7.22 79.06 -37.09
C VAL A 558 -5.99 78.45 -37.76
N ALA A 559 -4.81 78.90 -37.38
CA ALA A 559 -3.55 78.36 -37.89
C ALA A 559 -3.23 76.98 -37.27
N LEU A 560 -3.55 75.90 -37.98
CA LEU A 560 -3.19 74.52 -37.59
C LEU A 560 -1.80 74.13 -38.11
N THR A 561 -0.89 73.77 -37.21
CA THR A 561 0.49 73.36 -37.54
C THR A 561 0.75 71.91 -37.12
N LEU A 562 1.03 71.04 -38.10
CA LEU A 562 1.43 69.64 -37.87
C LEU A 562 2.96 69.50 -37.95
N ARG A 563 3.56 68.80 -37.00
CA ARG A 563 5.01 68.51 -36.92
C ARG A 563 5.26 67.02 -36.63
N GLY A 564 6.37 66.47 -37.13
CA GLY A 564 6.78 65.09 -36.85
C GLY A 564 6.05 64.02 -37.67
N ALA A 565 5.34 64.43 -38.74
CA ALA A 565 4.63 63.56 -39.66
C ALA A 565 5.19 63.64 -41.10
N GLU A 566 6.48 63.96 -41.27
CA GLU A 566 7.12 64.14 -42.58
C GLU A 566 7.40 62.80 -43.29
N GLN A 567 7.66 61.73 -42.52
CA GLN A 567 7.92 60.38 -43.02
C GLN A 567 6.77 59.43 -42.67
N ALA A 568 6.62 58.33 -43.41
CA ALA A 568 5.59 57.33 -43.14
C ALA A 568 5.85 56.64 -41.79
N ILE A 569 4.81 56.52 -40.96
CA ILE A 569 4.87 55.91 -39.63
C ILE A 569 3.98 54.67 -39.66
N ALA A 570 4.59 53.48 -39.72
CA ALA A 570 3.86 52.23 -39.65
C ALA A 570 3.25 52.05 -38.25
N PHE A 571 1.93 51.90 -38.20
CA PHE A 571 1.15 51.73 -36.97
C PHE A 571 0.06 50.67 -37.15
N THR A 572 -0.23 49.90 -36.11
CA THR A 572 -1.33 48.92 -36.10
C THR A 572 -2.46 49.41 -35.21
N GLY A 573 -3.62 49.67 -35.77
CA GLY A 573 -4.77 50.19 -35.04
C GLY A 573 -5.99 50.35 -35.93
N VAL A 574 -6.98 51.13 -35.48
CA VAL A 574 -8.20 51.41 -36.25
C VAL A 574 -8.11 52.86 -36.76
N PRO A 575 -7.84 53.08 -38.06
CA PRO A 575 -7.62 54.43 -38.62
C PRO A 575 -8.75 55.40 -38.31
N ASP A 576 -10.00 54.96 -38.47
CA ASP A 576 -11.18 55.79 -38.26
C ASP A 576 -11.31 56.26 -36.81
N MET A 577 -10.94 55.42 -35.84
CA MET A 577 -10.96 55.77 -34.43
C MET A 577 -9.87 56.79 -34.08
N ILE A 578 -8.67 56.59 -34.60
CA ILE A 578 -7.56 57.54 -34.38
C ILE A 578 -7.87 58.89 -35.05
N GLY A 579 -8.48 58.87 -36.24
CA GLY A 579 -9.00 60.08 -36.89
C GLY A 579 -10.06 60.79 -36.05
N GLN A 580 -11.01 60.03 -35.46
CA GLN A 580 -12.00 60.59 -34.54
C GLN A 580 -11.38 61.17 -33.26
N ALA A 581 -10.40 60.51 -32.66
CA ALA A 581 -9.69 61.06 -31.49
C ALA A 581 -9.04 62.41 -31.85
N LEU A 582 -8.38 62.48 -33.01
CA LEU A 582 -7.73 63.70 -33.48
C LEU A 582 -8.74 64.82 -33.77
N ASP A 583 -9.87 64.52 -34.42
CA ASP A 583 -10.97 65.46 -34.62
C ASP A 583 -11.45 66.06 -33.29
N LYS A 584 -11.67 65.22 -32.26
CA LYS A 584 -12.11 65.69 -30.95
C LYS A 584 -11.06 66.51 -30.23
N LEU A 585 -9.79 66.13 -30.31
CA LEU A 585 -8.70 66.90 -29.70
C LEU A 585 -8.52 68.27 -30.36
N ILE A 586 -8.53 68.32 -31.69
CA ILE A 586 -8.36 69.58 -32.43
C ILE A 586 -9.59 70.48 -32.26
N SER A 587 -10.80 69.94 -32.35
CA SER A 587 -12.03 70.71 -32.11
C SER A 587 -12.04 71.29 -30.69
N ASN A 588 -11.58 70.53 -29.69
CA ASN A 588 -11.45 71.03 -28.33
C ASN A 588 -10.37 72.13 -28.22
N ALA A 589 -9.22 71.94 -28.87
CA ALA A 589 -8.15 72.94 -28.89
C ALA A 589 -8.59 74.25 -29.57
N VAL A 590 -9.30 74.17 -30.70
CA VAL A 590 -9.90 75.31 -31.42
C VAL A 590 -10.96 75.99 -30.58
N ASP A 591 -11.77 75.27 -29.83
CA ASP A 591 -12.81 75.86 -29.00
C ASP A 591 -12.26 76.71 -27.83
N PHE A 592 -11.09 76.36 -27.31
CA PHE A 592 -10.50 76.98 -26.11
C PHE A 592 -9.26 77.84 -26.41
N HIS A 593 -8.89 78.02 -27.68
CA HIS A 593 -7.72 78.83 -28.02
C HIS A 593 -7.94 80.34 -27.81
N ILE A 594 -6.84 81.06 -27.57
CA ILE A 594 -6.82 82.52 -27.63
C ILE A 594 -6.89 82.92 -29.12
N PRO A 595 -7.86 83.75 -29.55
CA PRO A 595 -7.99 84.15 -30.94
C PRO A 595 -6.68 84.70 -31.53
N GLY A 596 -6.29 84.21 -32.70
CA GLY A 596 -5.04 84.60 -33.38
C GLY A 596 -3.80 83.80 -32.95
N THR A 597 -3.92 82.86 -32.02
CA THR A 597 -2.84 81.91 -31.67
C THR A 597 -2.98 80.59 -32.44
N PRO A 598 -1.86 79.93 -32.82
CA PRO A 598 -1.92 78.65 -33.54
C PRO A 598 -2.26 77.47 -32.61
N VAL A 599 -2.83 76.41 -33.20
CA VAL A 599 -2.94 75.09 -32.57
C VAL A 599 -1.86 74.19 -33.16
N HIS A 600 -1.08 73.56 -32.29
CA HIS A 600 0.01 72.67 -32.67
C HIS A 600 -0.37 71.21 -32.50
N ILE A 601 -0.03 70.39 -33.49
CA ILE A 601 -0.19 68.94 -33.49
C ILE A 601 1.19 68.36 -33.69
N ASP A 602 1.74 67.73 -32.67
CA ASP A 602 3.08 67.15 -32.66
C ASP A 602 2.97 65.62 -32.59
N CYS A 603 3.70 64.93 -33.47
CA CYS A 603 3.80 63.48 -33.49
C CYS A 603 5.25 63.06 -33.21
N GLU A 604 5.50 62.39 -32.09
CA GLU A 604 6.82 61.87 -31.74
C GLU A 604 6.79 60.33 -31.74
N VAL A 605 7.76 59.73 -32.43
CA VAL A 605 7.88 58.27 -32.50
C VAL A 605 8.99 57.81 -31.58
N HIS A 606 8.64 56.99 -30.60
CA HIS A 606 9.57 56.32 -29.70
C HIS A 606 9.77 54.84 -30.10
N ALA A 607 10.59 54.12 -29.35
CA ALA A 607 10.92 52.72 -29.65
C ALA A 607 9.68 51.80 -29.63
N ASN A 608 8.80 51.97 -28.65
CA ASN A 608 7.65 51.08 -28.42
C ASN A 608 6.29 51.78 -28.55
N GLU A 609 6.25 53.10 -28.67
CA GLU A 609 5.02 53.89 -28.67
C GLU A 609 5.14 55.11 -29.61
N VAL A 610 3.99 55.66 -29.98
CA VAL A 610 3.83 56.94 -30.68
C VAL A 610 3.11 57.88 -29.74
N GLU A 611 3.66 59.07 -29.57
CA GLU A 611 3.09 60.16 -28.79
C GLU A 611 2.46 61.19 -29.72
N LEU A 612 1.16 61.44 -29.58
CA LEU A 612 0.41 62.45 -30.31
C LEU A 612 -0.02 63.54 -29.34
N THR A 613 0.50 64.75 -29.54
CA THR A 613 0.22 65.90 -28.67
C THR A 613 -0.51 66.98 -29.45
N VAL A 614 -1.67 67.42 -28.95
CA VAL A 614 -2.40 68.59 -29.46
C VAL A 614 -2.34 69.69 -28.42
N SER A 615 -1.79 70.85 -28.78
CA SER A 615 -1.61 71.98 -27.86
C SER A 615 -2.17 73.29 -28.41
N ASN A 616 -2.72 74.10 -27.50
CA ASN A 616 -3.23 75.45 -27.80
C ASN A 616 -2.91 76.42 -26.66
N GLN A 617 -2.79 77.71 -26.98
CA GLN A 617 -2.75 78.77 -25.97
C GLN A 617 -4.17 79.08 -25.53
N GLY A 618 -4.44 79.14 -24.22
CA GLY A 618 -5.81 79.13 -23.71
C GLY A 618 -5.88 79.25 -22.19
N PRO A 619 -7.10 79.33 -21.61
CA PRO A 619 -7.27 79.38 -20.17
C PRO A 619 -6.71 78.13 -19.48
N ALA A 620 -6.17 78.29 -18.28
CA ALA A 620 -5.62 77.19 -17.50
C ALA A 620 -6.67 76.11 -17.21
N MET A 621 -6.22 74.85 -17.21
CA MET A 621 -7.04 73.71 -16.80
C MET A 621 -7.31 73.76 -15.29
N PRO A 622 -8.51 73.38 -14.81
CA PRO A 622 -8.79 73.31 -13.37
C PRO A 622 -7.88 72.31 -12.65
N GLU A 623 -7.23 72.73 -11.55
CA GLU A 623 -6.37 71.85 -10.76
C GLU A 623 -7.17 70.72 -10.08
N GLY A 624 -6.66 69.50 -10.15
CA GLY A 624 -7.21 68.35 -9.42
C GLY A 624 -8.47 67.71 -10.01
N VAL A 625 -8.83 68.01 -11.27
CA VAL A 625 -10.02 67.44 -11.93
C VAL A 625 -9.63 66.60 -13.15
N ASP A 626 -10.15 65.38 -13.23
CA ASP A 626 -9.99 64.50 -14.39
C ASP A 626 -10.89 64.97 -15.55
N VAL A 627 -10.27 65.68 -16.49
CA VAL A 627 -10.94 66.27 -17.67
C VAL A 627 -11.38 65.23 -18.72
N PHE A 628 -10.90 63.99 -18.60
CA PHE A 628 -11.28 62.88 -19.47
C PHE A 628 -12.48 62.11 -18.96
N GLN A 629 -13.07 62.53 -17.83
CA GLN A 629 -14.33 61.96 -17.36
C GLN A 629 -15.47 62.27 -18.34
N SER A 630 -16.33 61.28 -18.52
CA SER A 630 -17.56 61.45 -19.30
C SER A 630 -18.37 62.63 -18.77
N MET A 631 -18.80 63.49 -19.70
CA MET A 631 -19.64 64.64 -19.44
C MET A 631 -18.99 65.77 -18.62
N PHE A 632 -17.66 65.83 -18.55
CA PHE A 632 -16.95 66.97 -17.95
C PHE A 632 -17.07 68.24 -18.83
N SER A 633 -17.44 69.38 -18.22
CA SER A 633 -17.40 70.69 -18.88
C SER A 633 -16.78 71.72 -17.94
N GLY A 634 -15.69 72.33 -18.40
CA GLY A 634 -15.00 73.43 -17.68
C GLY A 634 -15.55 74.82 -17.99
N ARG A 635 -16.67 74.97 -18.71
CA ARG A 635 -17.17 76.29 -19.14
C ARG A 635 -18.11 76.92 -18.10
N ALA A 636 -17.67 78.02 -17.49
CA ALA A 636 -18.53 78.91 -16.69
C ALA A 636 -19.03 80.09 -17.55
N GLY A 637 -20.12 79.92 -18.30
CA GLY A 637 -20.72 81.04 -19.05
C GLY A 637 -21.69 80.62 -20.17
N ARG A 638 -22.78 81.38 -20.33
CA ARG A 638 -23.82 81.20 -21.36
C ARG A 638 -23.27 81.50 -22.77
N GLN A 639 -22.96 80.46 -23.54
CA GLN A 639 -22.82 80.53 -25.00
C GLN A 639 -23.55 79.38 -25.71
N GLU A 640 -23.81 79.59 -27.00
CA GLU A 640 -24.89 79.01 -27.81
C GLU A 640 -24.69 77.56 -28.29
N THR A 641 -23.52 76.93 -28.10
CA THR A 641 -23.28 75.54 -28.55
C THR A 641 -23.39 74.50 -27.42
N PRO A 642 -24.30 73.51 -27.52
CA PRO A 642 -24.41 72.42 -26.55
C PRO A 642 -23.19 71.51 -26.67
N HIS A 643 -22.44 71.32 -25.60
CA HIS A 643 -21.28 70.42 -25.56
C HIS A 643 -21.45 69.48 -24.37
N LEU A 644 -21.77 68.21 -24.67
CA LEU A 644 -22.03 67.16 -23.69
C LEU A 644 -20.78 66.73 -22.92
N GLY A 645 -19.60 67.34 -23.09
CA GLY A 645 -18.37 66.92 -22.40
C GLY A 645 -17.91 65.49 -22.76
N LEU A 646 -18.35 64.95 -23.90
CA LEU A 646 -18.03 63.59 -24.33
C LEU A 646 -16.75 63.51 -25.17
N GLY A 647 -16.25 64.62 -25.71
CA GLY A 647 -15.14 64.62 -26.66
C GLY A 647 -13.85 64.01 -26.11
N LEU A 648 -13.35 64.51 -24.98
CA LEU A 648 -12.13 63.99 -24.35
C LEU A 648 -12.34 62.59 -23.75
N TYR A 649 -13.55 62.26 -23.32
CA TYR A 649 -13.89 60.91 -22.88
C TYR A 649 -13.78 59.90 -24.03
N LEU A 650 -14.26 60.23 -25.24
CA LEU A 650 -14.09 59.37 -26.41
C LEU A 650 -12.61 59.19 -26.76
N VAL A 651 -11.79 60.24 -26.63
CA VAL A 651 -10.34 60.13 -26.80
C VAL A 651 -9.76 59.11 -25.83
N ARG A 652 -10.12 59.17 -24.54
CA ARG A 652 -9.68 58.19 -23.54
C ARG A 652 -10.10 56.76 -23.91
N LEU A 653 -11.36 56.55 -24.30
CA LEU A 653 -11.83 55.23 -24.75
C LEU A 653 -11.05 54.70 -25.97
N ILE A 654 -10.75 55.56 -26.93
CA ILE A 654 -9.95 55.21 -28.11
C ILE A 654 -8.52 54.85 -27.70
N CYS A 655 -7.91 55.57 -26.74
CA CYS A 655 -6.58 55.25 -26.21
C CYS A 655 -6.59 53.89 -25.51
N GLU A 656 -7.52 53.67 -24.59
CA GLU A 656 -7.64 52.42 -23.81
C GLU A 656 -7.84 51.20 -24.73
N PHE A 657 -8.64 51.34 -25.79
CA PHE A 657 -8.82 50.28 -26.80
C PHE A 657 -7.53 49.91 -27.53
N HIS A 658 -6.70 50.90 -27.84
CA HIS A 658 -5.38 50.70 -28.41
C HIS A 658 -4.31 50.40 -27.35
N ARG A 659 -4.70 50.10 -26.10
CA ARG A 659 -3.79 49.84 -24.95
C ARG A 659 -2.83 51.00 -24.65
N GLY A 660 -3.25 52.21 -25.02
CA GLY A 660 -2.55 53.46 -24.77
C GLY A 660 -3.11 54.21 -23.56
N ASP A 661 -2.59 55.43 -23.36
CA ASP A 661 -2.96 56.33 -22.27
C ASP A 661 -3.11 57.77 -22.77
N VAL A 662 -3.85 58.60 -22.03
CA VAL A 662 -4.04 60.02 -22.36
C VAL A 662 -3.88 60.90 -21.13
N GLU A 663 -3.12 61.98 -21.27
CA GLU A 663 -2.88 62.96 -20.21
C GLU A 663 -3.13 64.39 -20.71
N ALA A 664 -3.54 65.27 -19.80
CA ALA A 664 -3.67 66.70 -20.05
C ALA A 664 -2.65 67.46 -19.22
N ILE A 665 -1.93 68.37 -19.87
CA ILE A 665 -0.76 69.06 -19.33
C ILE A 665 -1.01 70.56 -19.44
N ALA A 666 -0.85 71.30 -18.34
CA ALA A 666 -0.87 72.75 -18.36
C ALA A 666 0.47 73.28 -18.90
N LEU A 667 0.41 74.27 -19.79
CA LEU A 667 1.58 74.98 -20.31
C LEU A 667 1.67 76.34 -19.62
N ASP A 668 2.81 76.65 -19.01
CA ASP A 668 2.98 77.87 -18.20
C ASP A 668 3.50 79.08 -19.00
N SER A 669 4.17 78.87 -20.15
CA SER A 669 4.70 79.97 -20.95
C SER A 669 4.91 79.59 -22.43
N PRO A 670 4.10 80.13 -23.37
CA PRO A 670 2.86 80.88 -23.15
C PRO A 670 1.77 80.01 -22.51
N GLN A 671 0.85 80.63 -21.77
CA GLN A 671 -0.22 79.93 -21.04
C GLN A 671 -1.10 79.12 -22.00
N GLY A 672 -1.27 77.82 -21.73
CA GLY A 672 -2.01 76.93 -22.63
C GLY A 672 -2.28 75.55 -22.05
N VAL A 673 -2.82 74.68 -22.90
CA VAL A 673 -3.13 73.29 -22.59
C VAL A 673 -2.55 72.40 -23.68
N ALA A 674 -1.92 71.30 -23.29
CA ALA A 674 -1.51 70.22 -24.18
C ALA A 674 -2.21 68.93 -23.78
N VAL A 675 -2.88 68.28 -24.72
CA VAL A 675 -3.44 66.94 -24.54
C VAL A 675 -2.56 65.96 -25.28
N ARG A 676 -2.04 64.98 -24.56
CA ARG A 676 -1.06 64.02 -25.04
C ARG A 676 -1.63 62.62 -24.98
N MET A 677 -1.61 61.94 -26.11
CA MET A 677 -2.03 60.56 -26.29
C MET A 677 -0.82 59.69 -26.58
N ARG A 678 -0.58 58.66 -25.76
CA ARG A 678 0.51 57.67 -25.94
C ARG A 678 -0.08 56.35 -26.42
N LEU A 679 0.31 55.90 -27.60
CA LEU A 679 -0.21 54.67 -28.22
C LEU A 679 0.94 53.68 -28.51
N PRO A 680 0.85 52.39 -28.10
CA PRO A 680 1.86 51.41 -28.45
C PRO A 680 1.88 51.14 -29.95
N ARG A 681 3.09 50.98 -30.54
CA ARG A 681 3.27 50.79 -32.00
C ARG A 681 2.69 49.46 -32.52
N SER A 682 2.45 48.50 -31.63
CA SER A 682 1.78 47.24 -31.91
C SER A 682 0.75 46.96 -30.81
N VAL A 683 -0.53 46.93 -31.17
CA VAL A 683 -1.66 46.61 -30.28
C VAL A 683 -1.75 45.11 -30.01
#